data_AF-A0A0F4ZCE2-F1
#
_entry.id   AF-A0A0F4ZCE2-F1
#
_cell.length_a   1.000
_cell.length_b   1.000
_cell.length_c   1.000
_cell.angle_alpha   90.00
_cell.angle_beta   90.00
_cell.angle_gamma   90.00
#
_symmetry.space_group_name_H-M   'P 1'
#
loop_
_entity.id
_entity.type
_entity.pdbx_description
1 polymer ?
#
loop_
_entity_poly.entity_id
_entity_poly.type
_entity_poly.pdbx_seq_one_letter_code
_entity_poly.pdbx_strand_id
1 'polypeptide(L)'
;MVAFANPLAFHPTQVSLWLLVIYLGLWIPSVIVHESVPVPPAPSDTAALAGTNFTEAWLDLLEITKQYHPYATHANDEVRDYLMARVEGILTRNGVPFAAEEIGDQAGLYTPHGKPLANAPVTIFSDMLSNVTTGTGPRNTPGYCAAANYFEGSNIYVYIRGTDDEPGPWWTKSPVAGERYGGNGVLVNAHFDSVSTGFGATDDGMGVVSALQVINHFTTPGNQPKNGLIAMFNNGEEDYLWGARAFGKSPLMPFIHTFLNLEGAGGGGRAVVFRTSDAQVSKPYAKSKYPFGTVIAAEGFRSGAIQSQTDYVVLDGVYGQRGIDLAFYKPRARYHTNQDDARHASKGSLWHMLSASITTLDGLTADTTKTFVGPRADRRDDLVQNGKGKDGVWFDIFGSKFAVFERQSLFAWSVTLLVTGPVVLFLVSIILVRVDKYYLFTSYVPVRDIDQVHDIPINGFRGFCRFPVAVGFTTVLTAGAALLVNKVNPLVAYSSEYSVWVMMISLAFASLWLVVRGADAMRPTALHRTYALMWLYIGGWFILLAISIAESQWKSVSGYSLVMMHSTVFVAFLIGLLEMFSLPSKKDYAMQAYDAERAYQETQAAANATATATSADGDDRALISPTPGEIDSRSLVSECPEPIASEETPLLGGGGPATNNLRSFRTTFASGYRRSVVAIARRHLNSHTEKYGNEQDWSADMHTWTWLLQALILGPVNLMLLAPTGLFLVSSMNQTGADGSNSLISYAFCGMFAILMSVLALPFLHRVPSRIPMLLAAVFVVTLAYNLLAFPFSAQARYKAYFQQSIDVDTGVSTVRLDGLEEYIRPIIASIPASSGAHVECLGGDSRSGLVACKFNTTNQLHTQPNPVTGHVGVAPDFVTVNVTRGAGGARSASLHIDGVNTKACFVRFNGPVRNYAVAAGEPWDTRFAPRPREVCQMKLWRREWTKTWTLDVEWTAEAEKAAPGGKLGGEVACIWADANRRGNIPVLDEFLAFAPEWAAITKRAEGLVEGTKQFTL
;
A
#
# COMPACT_ATOMS: atom_id res chain seq x y z
N MET A 1 -30.26 -42.34 -6.64
CA MET A 1 -29.72 -41.24 -5.81
C MET A 1 -28.28 -41.04 -6.22
N VAL A 2 -27.95 -39.90 -6.83
CA VAL A 2 -26.55 -39.50 -7.05
C VAL A 2 -25.97 -39.26 -5.65
N ALA A 3 -25.10 -40.14 -5.19
CA ALA A 3 -24.36 -39.92 -3.95
C ALA A 3 -23.57 -38.61 -4.13
N PHE A 4 -23.95 -37.56 -3.40
CA PHE A 4 -23.16 -36.33 -3.38
C PHE A 4 -21.77 -36.71 -2.86
N ALA A 5 -20.76 -36.58 -3.72
CA ALA A 5 -19.37 -36.83 -3.34
C ALA A 5 -19.02 -35.99 -2.11
N ASN A 6 -18.28 -36.57 -1.15
CA ASN A 6 -17.87 -35.88 0.07
C ASN A 6 -17.24 -34.51 -0.30
N PRO A 7 -17.85 -33.37 0.08
CA PRO A 7 -17.39 -32.05 -0.33
C PRO A 7 -16.07 -31.63 0.33
N LEU A 8 -15.64 -32.40 1.33
CA LEU A 8 -14.43 -32.16 2.12
C LEU A 8 -13.27 -33.05 1.69
N ALA A 9 -13.48 -34.00 0.77
CA ALA A 9 -12.45 -34.95 0.39
C ALA A 9 -11.31 -34.29 -0.41
N PHE A 10 -10.07 -34.77 -0.22
CA PHE A 10 -8.87 -34.24 -0.90
C PHE A 10 -8.74 -34.73 -2.36
N HIS A 11 -9.78 -34.46 -3.15
CA HIS A 11 -9.86 -34.80 -4.57
C HIS A 11 -9.79 -33.53 -5.45
N PRO A 12 -9.45 -33.66 -6.75
CA PRO A 12 -9.23 -32.53 -7.64
C PRO A 12 -10.38 -31.53 -7.71
N THR A 13 -11.62 -32.02 -7.77
CA THR A 13 -12.81 -31.18 -7.89
C THR A 13 -13.04 -30.33 -6.65
N GLN A 14 -12.93 -30.93 -5.45
CA GLN A 14 -13.12 -30.27 -4.16
C GLN A 14 -12.00 -29.26 -3.90
N VAL A 15 -10.74 -29.66 -4.11
CA VAL A 15 -9.58 -28.76 -3.93
C VAL A 15 -9.69 -27.55 -4.84
N SER A 16 -10.05 -27.75 -6.11
CA SER A 16 -10.20 -26.64 -7.06
C SER A 16 -11.34 -25.72 -6.68
N LEU A 17 -12.49 -26.27 -6.27
CA LEU A 17 -13.65 -25.50 -5.83
C LEU A 17 -13.27 -24.61 -4.63
N TRP A 18 -12.71 -25.19 -3.57
CA TRP A 18 -12.38 -24.44 -2.35
C TRP A 18 -11.23 -23.45 -2.56
N LEU A 19 -10.19 -23.80 -3.32
CA LEU A 19 -9.14 -22.83 -3.65
C LEU A 19 -9.70 -21.66 -4.48
N LEU A 20 -10.59 -21.93 -5.44
CA LEU A 20 -11.24 -20.87 -6.20
C LEU A 20 -12.11 -19.99 -5.30
N VAL A 21 -12.91 -20.57 -4.41
CA VAL A 21 -13.73 -19.84 -3.43
C VAL A 21 -12.87 -18.97 -2.51
N ILE A 22 -11.76 -19.50 -1.98
CA ILE A 22 -10.87 -18.76 -1.09
C ILE A 22 -10.16 -17.62 -1.85
N TYR A 23 -9.55 -17.90 -3.00
CA TYR A 23 -8.75 -16.90 -3.70
C TYR A 23 -9.63 -15.84 -4.36
N LEU A 24 -10.66 -16.21 -5.13
CA LEU A 24 -11.55 -15.23 -5.75
C LEU A 24 -12.42 -14.52 -4.70
N GLY A 25 -12.91 -15.25 -3.70
CA GLY A 25 -13.74 -14.70 -2.62
C GLY A 25 -13.00 -13.73 -1.69
N LEU A 26 -11.66 -13.65 -1.76
CA LEU A 26 -10.88 -12.68 -0.99
C LEU A 26 -10.22 -11.63 -1.88
N TRP A 27 -9.67 -12.03 -3.04
CA TRP A 27 -9.07 -11.10 -3.99
C TRP A 27 -10.09 -10.09 -4.54
N ILE A 28 -11.28 -10.56 -4.96
CA ILE A 28 -12.30 -9.68 -5.53
C ILE A 28 -12.77 -8.65 -4.49
N PRO A 29 -13.15 -9.04 -3.25
CA PRO A 29 -13.46 -8.05 -2.22
C PRO A 29 -12.28 -7.14 -1.86
N SER A 30 -11.02 -7.61 -1.85
CA SER A 30 -9.87 -6.73 -1.63
C SER A 30 -9.76 -5.65 -2.70
N VAL A 31 -9.90 -6.01 -3.98
CA VAL A 31 -9.90 -5.05 -5.09
C VAL A 31 -11.12 -4.11 -4.99
N ILE A 32 -12.30 -4.62 -4.66
CA ILE A 32 -13.50 -3.80 -4.45
C ILE A 32 -13.27 -2.83 -3.30
N VAL A 33 -12.76 -3.26 -2.14
CA VAL A 33 -12.49 -2.36 -1.00
C VAL A 33 -11.46 -1.31 -1.36
N HIS A 34 -10.42 -1.70 -2.11
CA HIS A 34 -9.38 -0.80 -2.59
C HIS A 34 -9.95 0.27 -3.52
N GLU A 35 -10.79 -0.08 -4.49
CA GLU A 35 -11.31 0.84 -5.52
C GLU A 35 -12.60 1.57 -5.12
N SER A 36 -13.46 0.92 -4.34
CA SER A 36 -14.76 1.47 -3.95
C SER A 36 -14.65 2.35 -2.72
N VAL A 37 -15.43 3.42 -2.74
CA VAL A 37 -15.57 4.33 -1.62
C VAL A 37 -16.95 4.12 -0.98
N PRO A 38 -17.07 4.18 0.35
CA PRO A 38 -18.37 4.04 1.01
C PRO A 38 -19.38 5.06 0.50
N VAL A 39 -20.63 4.61 0.36
CA VAL A 39 -21.73 5.48 -0.04
C VAL A 39 -22.07 6.40 1.13
N PRO A 40 -22.23 7.73 0.89
CA PRO A 40 -22.74 8.65 1.90
C PRO A 40 -24.12 8.22 2.42
N PRO A 41 -24.46 8.51 3.68
CA PRO A 41 -25.80 8.22 4.20
C PRO A 41 -26.86 8.97 3.39
N ALA A 42 -28.05 8.37 3.30
CA ALA A 42 -29.18 9.03 2.66
C ALA A 42 -29.57 10.31 3.43
N PRO A 43 -30.09 11.35 2.77
CA PRO A 43 -30.53 12.60 3.44
C PRO A 43 -31.60 12.39 4.52
N SER A 44 -32.29 11.26 4.53
CA SER A 44 -33.28 10.87 5.55
C SER A 44 -32.66 10.18 6.77
N ASP A 45 -31.38 9.80 6.70
CA ASP A 45 -30.64 9.02 7.70
C ASP A 45 -29.70 9.93 8.52
N THR A 46 -30.14 11.18 8.76
CA THR A 46 -29.42 12.25 9.49
C THR A 46 -29.12 11.93 10.95
N ALA A 47 -29.62 10.80 11.46
CA ALA A 47 -29.27 10.28 12.78
C ALA A 47 -27.81 9.80 12.87
N ALA A 48 -27.15 9.50 11.74
CA ALA A 48 -25.83 8.85 11.77
C ALA A 48 -24.69 9.75 12.26
N LEU A 49 -24.79 11.08 12.13
CA LEU A 49 -23.84 12.09 12.64
C LEU A 49 -24.57 13.42 12.83
N ALA A 50 -25.21 13.60 13.99
CA ALA A 50 -25.91 14.83 14.34
C ALA A 50 -25.00 16.06 14.15
N GLY A 51 -25.51 17.15 13.56
CA GLY A 51 -24.72 18.36 13.36
C GLY A 51 -23.80 18.38 12.14
N THR A 52 -24.01 17.48 11.16
CA THR A 52 -23.33 17.54 9.86
C THR A 52 -24.33 17.79 8.72
N ASN A 53 -23.92 18.55 7.71
CA ASN A 53 -24.70 18.78 6.50
C ASN A 53 -23.85 18.44 5.27
N PHE A 54 -24.08 17.24 4.74
CA PHE A 54 -23.26 16.70 3.65
C PHE A 54 -23.50 17.42 2.31
N THR A 55 -24.74 17.83 2.03
CA THR A 55 -25.05 18.62 0.83
C THR A 55 -24.33 19.96 0.87
N GLU A 56 -24.33 20.58 2.04
CA GLU A 56 -23.65 21.83 2.30
C GLU A 56 -22.13 21.71 2.13
N ALA A 57 -21.52 20.67 2.70
CA ALA A 57 -20.09 20.40 2.51
C ALA A 57 -19.69 20.27 1.04
N TRP A 58 -20.54 19.63 0.22
CA TRP A 58 -20.29 19.52 -1.21
C TRP A 58 -20.48 20.85 -1.96
N LEU A 59 -21.43 21.70 -1.54
CA LEU A 59 -21.61 23.04 -2.11
C LEU A 59 -20.45 23.97 -1.75
N ASP A 60 -19.98 23.90 -0.50
CA ASP A 60 -18.80 24.65 -0.06
C ASP A 60 -17.56 24.21 -0.84
N LEU A 61 -17.44 22.90 -1.14
CA LEU A 61 -16.36 22.38 -1.97
C LEU A 61 -16.43 22.97 -3.39
N LEU A 62 -17.63 23.01 -3.99
CA LEU A 62 -17.82 23.62 -5.30
C LEU A 62 -17.51 25.12 -5.31
N GLU A 63 -17.67 25.81 -4.18
CA GLU A 63 -17.37 27.24 -4.05
C GLU A 63 -15.87 27.50 -3.98
N ILE A 64 -15.16 26.82 -3.07
CA ILE A 64 -13.71 27.02 -2.89
C ILE A 64 -12.89 26.52 -4.09
N THR A 65 -13.42 25.56 -4.86
CA THR A 65 -12.74 24.96 -6.02
C THR A 65 -13.16 25.57 -7.37
N LYS A 66 -13.79 26.74 -7.38
CA LYS A 66 -14.17 27.42 -8.64
C LYS A 66 -12.97 27.85 -9.48
N GLN A 67 -11.88 28.18 -8.82
CA GLN A 67 -10.68 28.77 -9.40
C GLN A 67 -9.43 28.15 -8.76
N TYR A 68 -8.31 28.19 -9.48
CA TYR A 68 -6.99 27.93 -8.90
C TYR A 68 -6.68 29.02 -7.89
N HIS A 69 -6.36 28.62 -6.66
CA HIS A 69 -6.19 29.52 -5.53
C HIS A 69 -4.88 29.26 -4.77
N PRO A 70 -3.71 29.23 -5.44
CA PRO A 70 -2.41 29.24 -4.76
C PRO A 70 -2.23 30.52 -3.96
N TYR A 71 -1.37 30.49 -2.93
CA TYR A 71 -1.12 31.62 -2.03
C TYR A 71 -0.95 32.98 -2.74
N ALA A 72 -0.29 33.00 -3.90
CA ALA A 72 -0.01 34.22 -4.67
C ALA A 72 -1.12 34.65 -5.67
N THR A 73 -2.40 34.35 -5.42
CA THR A 73 -3.53 34.79 -6.26
C THR A 73 -4.64 35.48 -5.45
N HIS A 74 -5.43 36.33 -6.12
CA HIS A 74 -6.60 36.97 -5.51
C HIS A 74 -7.68 35.95 -5.13
N ALA A 75 -7.81 34.87 -5.92
CA ALA A 75 -8.74 33.78 -5.62
C ALA A 75 -8.46 33.13 -4.25
N ASN A 76 -7.20 33.08 -3.80
CA ASN A 76 -6.85 32.60 -2.46
C ASN A 76 -7.37 33.52 -1.35
N ASP A 77 -7.31 34.84 -1.55
CA ASP A 77 -7.91 35.81 -0.62
C ASP A 77 -9.44 35.68 -0.60
N GLU A 78 -10.08 35.49 -1.76
CA GLU A 78 -11.53 35.25 -1.86
C GLU A 78 -11.95 33.98 -1.13
N VAL A 79 -11.18 32.88 -1.24
CA VAL A 79 -11.42 31.64 -0.49
C VAL A 79 -11.29 31.88 1.00
N ARG A 80 -10.25 32.60 1.45
CA ARG A 80 -10.05 32.93 2.86
C ARG A 80 -11.24 33.69 3.44
N ASP A 81 -11.70 34.72 2.73
CA ASP A 81 -12.85 35.54 3.14
C ASP A 81 -14.15 34.72 3.17
N TYR A 82 -14.33 33.84 2.17
CA TYR A 82 -15.44 32.90 2.15
C TYR A 82 -15.43 31.96 3.36
N LEU A 83 -14.27 31.40 3.73
CA LEU A 83 -14.13 30.51 4.89
C LEU A 83 -14.47 31.22 6.20
N MET A 84 -14.00 32.46 6.38
CA MET A 84 -14.35 33.28 7.55
C MET A 84 -15.86 33.49 7.65
N ALA A 85 -16.50 33.97 6.57
CA ALA A 85 -17.95 34.16 6.52
C ALA A 85 -18.72 32.85 6.73
N ARG A 86 -18.16 31.72 6.25
CA ARG A 86 -18.77 30.42 6.38
C ARG A 86 -18.78 29.92 7.82
N VAL A 87 -17.67 30.07 8.54
CA VAL A 87 -17.58 29.75 9.96
C VAL A 87 -18.60 30.56 10.75
N GLU A 88 -18.64 31.89 10.56
CA GLU A 88 -19.61 32.76 11.25
C GLU A 88 -21.06 32.35 10.96
N GLY A 89 -21.36 31.99 9.71
CA GLY A 89 -22.67 31.50 9.30
C GLY A 89 -23.07 30.19 9.99
N ILE A 90 -22.13 29.25 10.15
CA ILE A 90 -22.36 27.99 10.87
C ILE A 90 -22.67 28.27 12.35
N LEU A 91 -21.88 29.11 13.02
CA LEU A 91 -22.06 29.44 14.43
C LEU A 91 -23.38 30.17 14.69
N THR A 92 -23.71 31.13 13.82
CA THR A 92 -24.97 31.89 13.88
C THR A 92 -26.17 30.97 13.70
N ARG A 93 -26.12 30.05 12.72
CA ARG A 93 -27.17 29.05 12.50
C ARG A 93 -27.36 28.12 13.70
N ASN A 94 -26.26 27.72 14.33
CA ASN A 94 -26.30 26.83 15.50
C ASN A 94 -26.68 27.58 16.80
N GLY A 95 -26.85 28.91 16.76
CA GLY A 95 -27.23 29.73 17.91
C GLY A 95 -26.12 29.85 18.96
N VAL A 96 -24.86 29.63 18.57
CA VAL A 96 -23.71 29.65 19.48
C VAL A 96 -23.09 31.04 19.50
N PRO A 97 -23.03 31.73 20.66
CA PRO A 97 -22.35 33.00 20.73
C PRO A 97 -20.84 32.81 20.51
N PHE A 98 -20.22 33.70 19.74
CA PHE A 98 -18.79 33.61 19.44
C PHE A 98 -18.10 34.96 19.58
N ALA A 99 -16.78 34.92 19.80
CA ALA A 99 -15.90 36.08 19.75
C ALA A 99 -15.06 36.01 18.48
N ALA A 100 -14.78 37.16 17.88
CA ALA A 100 -13.81 37.30 16.79
C ALA A 100 -12.61 38.11 17.32
N GLU A 101 -11.44 37.51 17.27
CA GLU A 101 -10.18 38.12 17.68
C GLU A 101 -9.33 38.43 16.45
N GLU A 102 -9.01 39.71 16.27
CA GLU A 102 -7.92 40.15 15.40
C GLU A 102 -6.68 40.32 16.28
N ILE A 103 -5.58 39.70 15.88
CA ILE A 103 -4.31 39.87 16.58
C ILE A 103 -3.82 41.29 16.22
N GLY A 104 -3.68 42.18 17.21
CA GLY A 104 -3.34 43.59 17.01
C GLY A 104 -1.83 43.89 17.11
N ASP A 105 -1.38 44.93 16.40
CA ASP A 105 0.03 45.34 16.23
C ASP A 105 0.76 45.81 17.51
N GLN A 106 0.07 46.06 18.62
CA GLN A 106 0.72 46.53 19.85
C GLN A 106 0.86 45.41 20.88
N ALA A 107 2.10 44.91 21.00
CA ALA A 107 2.57 44.06 22.11
C ALA A 107 1.84 42.72 22.31
N GLY A 108 1.38 42.06 21.24
CA GLY A 108 0.80 40.71 21.33
C GLY A 108 -0.47 40.64 22.18
N LEU A 109 -1.18 41.76 22.31
CA LEU A 109 -2.44 41.85 23.04
C LEU A 109 -3.61 41.98 22.05
N TYR A 110 -4.59 41.10 22.26
CA TYR A 110 -5.81 40.97 21.47
C TYR A 110 -6.70 42.20 21.58
N THR A 111 -7.08 42.78 20.44
CA THR A 111 -8.12 43.82 20.36
C THR A 111 -9.41 43.19 19.83
N PRO A 112 -10.45 43.01 20.67
CA PRO A 112 -11.71 42.44 20.21
C PRO A 112 -12.44 43.39 19.26
N HIS A 113 -13.01 42.85 18.17
CA HIS A 113 -14.02 43.56 17.39
C HIS A 113 -15.36 43.49 18.16
N GLY A 114 -15.78 44.59 18.76
CA GLY A 114 -17.04 44.69 19.52
C GLY A 114 -16.91 44.40 21.02
N LYS A 115 -18.06 44.28 21.72
CA LYS A 115 -18.06 44.01 23.18
C LYS A 115 -17.49 42.61 23.44
N PRO A 116 -16.37 42.46 24.17
CA PRO A 116 -15.79 41.14 24.44
C PRO A 116 -16.78 40.30 25.23
N LEU A 117 -17.23 39.19 24.64
CA LEU A 117 -17.90 38.15 25.41
C LEU A 117 -16.81 37.37 26.14
N ALA A 118 -16.53 37.77 27.38
CA ALA A 118 -15.45 37.19 28.19
C ALA A 118 -15.50 35.66 28.28
N ASN A 119 -16.66 35.03 28.09
CA ASN A 119 -16.85 33.57 28.12
C ASN A 119 -17.51 33.02 26.83
N ALA A 120 -17.09 33.49 25.65
CA ALA A 120 -17.58 32.89 24.40
C ALA A 120 -17.23 31.38 24.36
N PRO A 121 -18.20 30.50 24.03
CA PRO A 121 -17.96 29.07 23.80
C PRO A 121 -17.13 28.80 22.54
N VAL A 122 -17.11 29.73 21.58
CA VAL A 122 -16.27 29.65 20.38
C VAL A 122 -15.54 30.97 20.17
N THR A 123 -14.26 30.89 19.80
CA THR A 123 -13.45 32.05 19.40
C THR A 123 -12.86 31.80 18.01
N ILE A 124 -13.06 32.76 17.11
CA ILE A 124 -12.48 32.78 15.76
C ILE A 124 -11.24 33.68 15.79
N PHE A 125 -10.13 33.19 15.23
CA PHE A 125 -8.90 33.92 15.09
C PHE A 125 -8.59 34.14 13.61
N SER A 126 -8.50 35.42 13.23
CA SER A 126 -8.01 35.85 11.91
C SER A 126 -6.53 36.21 12.07
N ASP A 127 -5.64 35.26 11.78
CA ASP A 127 -4.20 35.48 11.95
C ASP A 127 -3.61 36.18 10.72
N MET A 128 -3.42 37.48 10.86
CA MET A 128 -2.78 38.35 9.87
C MET A 128 -1.46 38.95 10.40
N LEU A 129 -0.88 38.37 11.45
CA LEU A 129 0.36 38.88 12.07
C LEU A 129 1.50 37.86 12.06
N SER A 130 1.21 36.56 12.14
CA SER A 130 2.27 35.56 12.25
C SER A 130 3.20 35.57 11.04
N ASN A 131 4.47 35.83 11.28
CA ASN A 131 5.55 35.82 10.30
C ASN A 131 6.58 34.75 10.67
N VAL A 132 7.25 34.18 9.67
CA VAL A 132 8.33 33.24 9.88
C VAL A 132 9.53 33.54 8.97
N THR A 133 10.71 33.65 9.60
CA THR A 133 11.99 33.78 8.90
C THR A 133 12.83 32.55 9.19
N THR A 134 13.15 31.73 8.18
CA THR A 134 13.95 30.50 8.40
C THR A 134 14.62 29.97 7.12
N GLY A 135 15.33 28.85 7.22
CA GLY A 135 16.03 28.20 6.10
C GLY A 135 15.28 26.98 5.56
N THR A 136 15.51 26.66 4.28
CA THR A 136 15.02 25.45 3.62
C THR A 136 16.20 24.48 3.40
N GLY A 137 16.08 23.23 3.86
CA GLY A 137 16.97 22.13 3.46
C GLY A 137 17.70 21.38 4.59
N PRO A 138 18.22 20.16 4.29
CA PRO A 138 18.98 19.36 5.22
C PRO A 138 20.37 19.95 5.47
N ARG A 139 20.92 19.69 6.66
CA ARG A 139 22.25 20.13 7.09
C ARG A 139 23.31 19.84 6.02
N ASN A 140 24.01 20.89 5.58
CA ASN A 140 25.36 20.82 4.99
C ASN A 140 25.58 19.78 3.87
N THR A 141 24.91 19.90 2.73
CA THR A 141 25.41 19.24 1.50
C THR A 141 26.60 20.04 0.97
N PRO A 142 27.83 19.48 0.87
CA PRO A 142 28.98 20.21 0.35
C PRO A 142 28.71 20.70 -1.07
N GLY A 143 28.82 22.01 -1.31
CA GLY A 143 28.62 22.62 -2.63
C GLY A 143 27.23 23.22 -2.89
N TYR A 144 26.25 23.04 -1.99
CA TYR A 144 24.98 23.78 -2.05
C TYR A 144 25.03 25.01 -1.14
N CYS A 145 24.72 26.17 -1.69
CA CYS A 145 24.61 27.41 -0.92
C CYS A 145 23.24 27.50 -0.24
N ALA A 146 23.20 27.98 1.00
CA ALA A 146 21.98 27.99 1.79
C ALA A 146 20.96 29.02 1.27
N ALA A 147 19.67 28.71 1.43
CA ALA A 147 18.57 29.62 1.14
C ALA A 147 17.90 30.07 2.44
N ALA A 148 17.62 31.37 2.54
CA ALA A 148 16.79 31.97 3.56
C ALA A 148 15.39 32.25 3.00
N ASN A 149 14.38 32.24 3.87
CA ASN A 149 12.98 32.36 3.52
C ASN A 149 12.29 33.25 4.53
N TYR A 150 11.46 34.17 4.06
CA TYR A 150 10.60 35.04 4.86
C TYR A 150 9.16 34.91 4.36
N PHE A 151 8.27 34.48 5.24
CA PHE A 151 6.87 34.24 4.91
C PHE A 151 5.92 34.95 5.89
N GLU A 152 4.88 35.56 5.34
CA GLU A 152 3.81 36.24 6.05
C GLU A 152 2.53 35.37 6.03
N GLY A 153 2.19 34.72 7.15
CA GLY A 153 1.10 33.74 7.21
C GLY A 153 -0.28 34.36 7.40
N SER A 154 -1.31 33.81 6.75
CA SER A 154 -2.68 34.33 6.75
C SER A 154 -3.71 33.31 7.25
N ASN A 155 -3.34 32.53 8.28
CA ASN A 155 -4.11 31.38 8.75
C ASN A 155 -5.46 31.81 9.38
N ILE A 156 -6.40 30.87 9.40
CA ILE A 156 -7.65 30.97 10.17
C ILE A 156 -7.66 29.82 11.17
N TYR A 157 -8.01 30.09 12.43
CA TYR A 157 -8.28 29.01 13.36
C TYR A 157 -9.46 29.31 14.27
N VAL A 158 -10.23 28.26 14.59
CA VAL A 158 -11.48 28.33 15.35
C VAL A 158 -11.31 27.46 16.58
N TYR A 159 -11.32 28.08 17.76
CA TYR A 159 -11.28 27.38 19.04
C TYR A 159 -12.71 27.13 19.54
N ILE A 160 -13.06 25.86 19.70
CA ILE A 160 -14.32 25.38 20.28
C ILE A 160 -14.01 24.91 21.70
N ARG A 161 -14.56 25.61 22.69
CA ARG A 161 -14.29 25.37 24.10
C ARG A 161 -14.89 24.05 24.56
N GLY A 162 -14.04 23.21 25.14
CA GLY A 162 -14.45 21.98 25.80
C GLY A 162 -15.18 22.25 27.12
N THR A 163 -16.00 21.30 27.58
CA THR A 163 -16.68 21.44 28.87
C THR A 163 -15.72 21.49 30.06
N ASP A 164 -14.52 20.93 29.90
CA ASP A 164 -13.52 20.80 30.95
C ASP A 164 -12.41 21.87 30.82
N ASP A 165 -12.48 22.74 29.81
CA ASP A 165 -11.53 23.82 29.59
C ASP A 165 -11.76 24.99 30.55
N GLU A 166 -10.69 25.74 30.87
CA GLU A 166 -10.81 26.95 31.69
C GLU A 166 -11.75 27.97 31.03
N PRO A 167 -12.63 28.66 31.79
CA PRO A 167 -13.41 29.79 31.27
C PRO A 167 -12.51 31.00 30.96
N GLY A 168 -12.98 31.93 30.14
CA GLY A 168 -12.21 33.11 29.76
C GLY A 168 -11.31 32.94 28.53
N PRO A 169 -10.68 34.02 28.05
CA PRO A 169 -9.64 33.98 27.02
C PRO A 169 -8.30 33.60 27.66
N TRP A 170 -8.17 32.35 28.10
CA TRP A 170 -7.00 31.87 28.85
C TRP A 170 -5.66 32.06 28.10
N TRP A 171 -5.70 32.13 26.77
CA TRP A 171 -4.56 32.40 25.87
C TRP A 171 -4.02 33.83 25.93
N THR A 172 -4.71 34.75 26.62
CA THR A 172 -4.22 36.12 26.90
C THR A 172 -3.26 36.18 28.07
N LYS A 173 -3.23 35.15 28.92
CA LYS A 173 -2.27 35.04 30.01
C LYS A 173 -0.90 34.86 29.36
N SER A 174 0.03 35.78 29.65
CA SER A 174 1.39 35.68 29.12
C SER A 174 1.97 34.33 29.55
N PRO A 175 2.46 33.48 28.61
CA PRO A 175 2.98 32.17 28.94
C PRO A 175 4.20 32.32 29.86
N VAL A 176 3.98 32.21 31.17
CA VAL A 176 5.08 32.05 32.12
C VAL A 176 5.68 30.68 31.83
N ALA A 177 7.00 30.60 31.65
CA ALA A 177 7.69 29.34 31.40
C ALA A 177 7.28 28.29 32.45
N GLY A 178 6.50 27.28 32.03
CA GLY A 178 5.99 26.21 32.89
C GLY A 178 4.51 26.28 33.27
N GLU A 179 3.77 27.36 32.96
CA GLU A 179 2.31 27.38 33.10
C GLU A 179 1.65 26.48 32.05
N ARG A 180 0.80 25.57 32.51
CA ARG A 180 0.08 24.61 31.68
C ARG A 180 -1.33 25.13 31.45
N TYR A 181 -1.66 25.48 30.21
CA TYR A 181 -3.01 25.90 29.83
C TYR A 181 -3.82 24.68 29.43
N GLY A 182 -4.86 24.36 30.22
CA GLY A 182 -5.77 23.24 29.97
C GLY A 182 -5.11 21.86 30.00
N GLY A 183 -5.90 20.84 29.69
CA GLY A 183 -5.43 19.46 29.52
C GLY A 183 -5.98 18.89 28.21
N ASN A 184 -5.11 18.26 27.41
CA ASN A 184 -5.48 17.46 26.23
C ASN A 184 -6.22 18.21 25.10
N GLY A 185 -5.77 19.42 24.72
CA GLY A 185 -6.29 20.11 23.54
C GLY A 185 -6.03 19.34 22.23
N VAL A 186 -7.00 19.41 21.32
CA VAL A 186 -6.99 18.67 20.04
C VAL A 186 -7.01 19.66 18.86
N LEU A 187 -6.23 19.40 17.81
CA LEU A 187 -6.21 20.16 16.57
C LEU A 187 -6.74 19.31 15.39
N VAL A 188 -7.59 19.89 14.54
CA VAL A 188 -7.78 19.41 13.17
C VAL A 188 -7.18 20.44 12.21
N ASN A 189 -6.32 19.99 11.30
CA ASN A 189 -5.65 20.84 10.31
C ASN A 189 -6.06 20.46 8.89
N ALA A 190 -6.26 21.47 8.05
CA ALA A 190 -6.41 21.37 6.60
C ALA A 190 -5.80 22.64 5.97
N HIS A 191 -5.12 22.53 4.83
CA HIS A 191 -4.65 23.71 4.10
C HIS A 191 -5.68 24.13 3.05
N PHE A 192 -5.82 25.44 2.82
CA PHE A 192 -6.83 25.95 1.88
C PHE A 192 -6.25 26.51 0.60
N ASP A 193 -4.92 26.63 0.45
CA ASP A 193 -4.31 26.91 -0.85
C ASP A 193 -4.34 25.68 -1.76
N SER A 194 -4.41 25.92 -3.07
CA SER A 194 -4.21 24.89 -4.09
C SER A 194 -2.96 25.18 -4.91
N VAL A 195 -2.47 24.21 -5.68
CA VAL A 195 -1.46 24.51 -6.71
C VAL A 195 -1.97 25.44 -7.83
N SER A 196 -1.05 26.11 -8.52
CA SER A 196 -1.35 27.00 -9.65
C SER A 196 -1.90 26.32 -10.91
N THR A 197 -1.96 24.98 -10.94
CA THR A 197 -2.46 24.18 -12.08
C THR A 197 -3.62 23.26 -11.73
N GLY A 198 -4.20 23.37 -10.55
CA GLY A 198 -5.25 22.48 -10.05
C GLY A 198 -6.26 23.23 -9.18
N PHE A 199 -7.51 22.77 -9.16
CA PHE A 199 -8.57 23.44 -8.40
C PHE A 199 -8.56 23.06 -6.91
N GLY A 200 -7.74 22.09 -6.52
CA GLY A 200 -7.58 21.66 -5.14
C GLY A 200 -8.84 21.06 -4.53
N ALA A 201 -9.61 20.28 -5.30
CA ALA A 201 -10.83 19.67 -4.78
C ALA A 201 -10.53 18.54 -3.79
N THR A 202 -9.53 17.73 -4.09
CA THR A 202 -9.02 16.72 -3.16
C THR A 202 -7.82 17.22 -2.37
N ASP A 203 -7.19 18.30 -2.83
CA ASP A 203 -5.91 18.85 -2.37
C ASP A 203 -5.97 20.36 -2.10
N ASP A 204 -6.47 20.80 -0.95
CA ASP A 204 -7.11 20.02 0.14
C ASP A 204 -8.53 20.52 0.43
N GLY A 205 -9.28 20.88 -0.61
CA GLY A 205 -10.66 21.35 -0.47
C GLY A 205 -11.58 20.39 0.28
N MET A 206 -11.40 19.07 0.12
CA MET A 206 -12.12 18.04 0.89
C MET A 206 -11.75 18.04 2.37
N GLY A 207 -10.49 18.25 2.73
CA GLY A 207 -10.05 18.43 4.11
C GLY A 207 -10.66 19.70 4.72
N VAL A 208 -10.62 20.81 3.99
CA VAL A 208 -11.21 22.10 4.40
C VAL A 208 -12.71 21.95 4.69
N VAL A 209 -13.51 21.42 3.75
CA VAL A 209 -14.95 21.29 4.00
C VAL A 209 -15.27 20.24 5.06
N SER A 210 -14.40 19.23 5.25
CA SER A 210 -14.51 18.29 6.36
C SER A 210 -14.30 18.99 7.71
N ALA A 211 -13.29 19.88 7.81
CA ALA A 211 -13.05 20.68 9.00
C ALA A 211 -14.19 21.70 9.26
N LEU A 212 -14.80 22.29 8.23
CA LEU A 212 -16.02 23.11 8.38
C LEU A 212 -17.19 22.29 8.97
N GLN A 213 -17.38 21.04 8.53
CA GLN A 213 -18.40 20.16 9.10
C GLN A 213 -18.06 19.66 10.50
N VAL A 214 -16.77 19.54 10.84
CA VAL A 214 -16.33 19.30 12.22
C VAL A 214 -16.72 20.48 13.12
N ILE A 215 -16.51 21.73 12.68
CA ILE A 215 -16.98 22.92 13.41
C ILE A 215 -18.49 22.86 13.60
N ASN A 216 -19.24 22.56 12.54
CA ASN A 216 -20.70 22.41 12.61
C ASN A 216 -21.12 21.31 13.61
N HIS A 217 -20.43 20.16 13.59
CA HIS A 217 -20.72 19.04 14.47
C HIS A 217 -20.53 19.41 15.94
N PHE A 218 -19.36 19.92 16.34
CA PHE A 218 -19.03 20.22 17.73
C PHE A 218 -19.70 21.48 18.28
N THR A 219 -20.30 22.30 17.42
CA THR A 219 -21.09 23.48 17.82
C THR A 219 -22.59 23.23 17.78
N THR A 220 -23.02 22.06 17.30
CA THR A 220 -24.41 21.63 17.37
C THR A 220 -24.78 21.31 18.83
N PRO A 221 -25.95 21.75 19.33
CA PRO A 221 -26.38 21.45 20.70
C PRO A 221 -26.32 19.95 21.03
N GLY A 222 -25.62 19.62 22.12
CA GLY A 222 -25.43 18.23 22.59
C GLY A 222 -24.09 17.60 22.19
N ASN A 223 -23.36 18.19 21.25
CA ASN A 223 -22.08 17.66 20.75
C ASN A 223 -20.85 18.43 21.25
N GLN A 224 -20.99 19.29 22.27
CA GLN A 224 -19.86 20.05 22.80
C GLN A 224 -18.75 19.09 23.28
N PRO A 225 -17.48 19.30 22.87
CA PRO A 225 -16.40 18.38 23.22
C PRO A 225 -16.04 18.47 24.71
N LYS A 226 -15.37 17.44 25.24
CA LYS A 226 -14.87 17.43 26.63
C LYS A 226 -13.64 18.32 26.79
N ASN A 227 -12.59 18.03 26.02
CA ASN A 227 -11.41 18.87 25.88
C ASN A 227 -11.56 19.75 24.63
N GLY A 228 -11.05 20.98 24.66
CA GLY A 228 -11.17 21.92 23.56
C GLY A 228 -10.60 21.42 22.23
N LEU A 229 -11.28 21.83 21.16
CA LEU A 229 -10.93 21.51 19.77
C LEU A 229 -10.56 22.80 19.03
N ILE A 230 -9.47 22.75 18.27
CA ILE A 230 -9.06 23.82 17.36
C ILE A 230 -9.20 23.29 15.94
N ALA A 231 -9.96 23.99 15.09
CA ALA A 231 -9.98 23.75 13.66
C ALA A 231 -9.12 24.82 12.97
N MET A 232 -8.05 24.40 12.28
CA MET A 232 -7.13 25.28 11.57
C MET A 232 -7.28 25.11 10.06
N PHE A 233 -7.44 26.24 9.39
CA PHE A 233 -7.31 26.40 7.94
C PHE A 233 -6.03 27.18 7.68
N ASN A 234 -4.97 26.49 7.27
CA ASN A 234 -3.67 27.12 7.04
C ASN A 234 -3.46 27.45 5.55
N ASN A 235 -2.55 28.39 5.27
CA ASN A 235 -2.27 28.86 3.92
C ASN A 235 -0.78 28.73 3.55
N GLY A 236 -0.50 28.40 2.29
CA GLY A 236 0.86 28.28 1.77
C GLY A 236 1.52 26.94 2.09
N GLU A 237 0.74 25.88 2.21
CA GLU A 237 1.24 24.50 2.33
C GLU A 237 2.00 24.10 1.06
N GLU A 238 1.40 24.38 -0.10
CA GLU A 238 1.81 23.88 -1.42
C GLU A 238 3.17 24.42 -1.89
N ASP A 239 3.60 25.51 -1.25
CA ASP A 239 4.86 26.21 -1.52
C ASP A 239 5.89 26.02 -0.39
N TYR A 240 5.70 25.02 0.50
CA TYR A 240 6.65 24.45 1.50
C TYR A 240 6.18 24.48 2.98
N LEU A 241 4.91 24.17 3.25
CA LEU A 241 4.33 24.01 4.59
C LEU A 241 4.35 25.32 5.41
N TRP A 242 4.27 26.48 4.73
CA TRP A 242 4.50 27.76 5.38
C TRP A 242 3.41 28.14 6.37
N GLY A 243 2.16 27.75 6.09
CA GLY A 243 1.01 27.96 6.97
C GLY A 243 1.21 27.35 8.34
N ALA A 244 1.52 26.04 8.40
CA ALA A 244 1.82 25.38 9.68
C ALA A 244 3.06 25.95 10.38
N ARG A 245 4.07 26.42 9.64
CA ARG A 245 5.27 27.05 10.23
C ARG A 245 4.96 28.40 10.88
N ALA A 246 4.09 29.19 10.25
CA ALA A 246 3.63 30.47 10.82
C ALA A 246 2.76 30.23 12.07
N PHE A 247 1.95 29.16 12.07
CA PHE A 247 1.08 28.81 13.21
C PHE A 247 1.84 28.58 14.53
N GLY A 248 3.14 28.25 14.49
CA GLY A 248 3.98 28.14 15.68
C GLY A 248 4.12 29.40 16.54
N LYS A 249 3.57 30.55 16.09
CA LYS A 249 3.45 31.81 16.83
C LYS A 249 2.10 31.96 17.53
N SER A 250 1.11 31.14 17.19
CA SER A 250 -0.20 31.15 17.81
C SER A 250 -0.07 30.84 19.31
N PRO A 251 -0.74 31.61 20.19
CA PRO A 251 -0.76 31.33 21.62
C PRO A 251 -1.61 30.11 21.98
N LEU A 252 -2.31 29.51 21.01
CA LEU A 252 -2.97 28.22 21.20
C LEU A 252 -2.00 27.03 21.06
N MET A 253 -0.79 27.25 20.54
CA MET A 253 0.19 26.17 20.35
C MET A 253 0.49 25.36 21.62
N PRO A 254 0.67 25.98 22.81
CA PRO A 254 0.93 25.24 24.05
C PRO A 254 -0.24 24.36 24.51
N PHE A 255 -1.47 24.64 24.05
CA PHE A 255 -2.67 23.90 24.42
C PHE A 255 -2.83 22.60 23.60
N ILE A 256 -2.24 22.52 22.40
CA ILE A 256 -2.46 21.40 21.48
C ILE A 256 -1.56 20.22 21.87
N HIS A 257 -2.17 19.12 22.29
CA HIS A 257 -1.47 17.89 22.66
C HIS A 257 -1.54 16.84 21.55
N THR A 258 -2.70 16.75 20.89
CA THR A 258 -2.94 15.82 19.78
C THR A 258 -3.51 16.50 18.54
N PHE A 259 -3.35 15.88 17.38
CA PHE A 259 -3.89 16.43 16.13
C PHE A 259 -4.34 15.38 15.11
N LEU A 260 -5.22 15.81 14.21
CA LEU A 260 -5.59 15.12 12.97
C LEU A 260 -5.28 16.06 11.79
N ASN A 261 -4.38 15.63 10.91
CA ASN A 261 -4.08 16.33 9.66
C ASN A 261 -4.91 15.71 8.52
N LEU A 262 -5.65 16.54 7.80
CA LEU A 262 -6.41 16.18 6.60
C LEU A 262 -5.62 16.64 5.39
N GLU A 263 -5.59 15.82 4.34
CA GLU A 263 -4.67 16.06 3.23
C GLU A 263 -5.06 15.37 1.91
N GLY A 264 -4.43 15.79 0.80
CA GLY A 264 -4.88 15.55 -0.55
C GLY A 264 -3.88 14.95 -1.54
N ALA A 265 -3.03 13.99 -1.17
CA ALA A 265 -2.03 13.40 -2.08
C ALA A 265 -2.55 12.55 -3.29
N GLY A 266 -3.81 12.69 -3.74
CA GLY A 266 -4.36 11.97 -4.88
C GLY A 266 -5.79 12.41 -5.22
N GLY A 267 -6.27 12.08 -6.42
CA GLY A 267 -7.59 12.54 -6.92
C GLY A 267 -8.83 11.91 -6.28
N GLY A 268 -8.78 11.46 -5.02
CA GLY A 268 -9.93 10.96 -4.25
C GLY A 268 -9.79 9.51 -3.76
N GLY A 269 -10.86 8.73 -3.89
CA GLY A 269 -10.93 7.37 -3.33
C GLY A 269 -11.18 7.35 -1.82
N ARG A 270 -10.68 6.32 -1.13
CA ARG A 270 -10.68 6.26 0.34
C ARG A 270 -9.49 7.06 0.88
N ALA A 271 -9.75 7.93 1.86
CA ALA A 271 -8.67 8.59 2.60
C ALA A 271 -7.94 7.54 3.47
N VAL A 272 -6.65 7.40 3.26
CA VAL A 272 -5.79 6.43 3.94
C VAL A 272 -5.11 7.08 5.14
N VAL A 273 -5.05 6.38 6.26
CA VAL A 273 -4.08 6.72 7.31
C VAL A 273 -2.73 6.22 6.85
N PHE A 274 -1.81 7.13 6.59
CA PHE A 274 -0.48 6.80 6.08
C PHE A 274 0.63 7.20 7.05
N ARG A 275 0.35 8.06 8.05
CA ARG A 275 1.22 8.31 9.20
C ARG A 275 0.45 8.43 10.50
N THR A 276 1.10 8.02 11.59
CA THR A 276 0.65 8.28 12.96
C THR A 276 1.86 8.32 13.88
N SER A 277 1.76 9.12 14.95
CA SER A 277 2.84 9.25 15.94
C SER A 277 2.98 7.97 16.79
N ASP A 278 1.87 7.33 17.16
CA ASP A 278 1.85 6.21 18.09
C ASP A 278 0.52 5.43 18.13
N ALA A 279 0.54 4.29 18.82
CA ALA A 279 -0.61 3.40 18.98
C ALA A 279 -1.79 4.07 19.69
N GLN A 280 -1.55 4.99 20.64
CA GLN A 280 -2.61 5.59 21.43
C GLN A 280 -3.44 6.58 20.61
N VAL A 281 -2.80 7.40 19.77
CA VAL A 281 -3.52 8.29 18.85
C VAL A 281 -4.28 7.51 17.76
N SER A 282 -3.78 6.34 17.36
CA SER A 282 -4.45 5.47 16.38
C SER A 282 -5.75 4.82 16.88
N LYS A 283 -5.94 4.67 18.20
CA LYS A 283 -7.10 3.97 18.80
C LYS A 283 -8.45 4.64 18.51
N PRO A 284 -8.59 5.98 18.62
CA PRO A 284 -9.77 6.69 18.15
C PRO A 284 -10.16 6.38 16.71
N TYR A 285 -9.20 6.48 15.76
CA TYR A 285 -9.44 6.18 14.34
C TYR A 285 -9.89 4.73 14.12
N ALA A 286 -9.42 3.78 14.94
CA ALA A 286 -9.80 2.38 14.84
C ALA A 286 -11.31 2.11 15.02
N LYS A 287 -12.04 3.07 15.59
CA LYS A 287 -13.51 3.02 15.75
C LYS A 287 -14.27 3.51 14.52
N SER A 288 -13.58 4.06 13.52
CA SER A 288 -14.19 4.48 12.24
C SER A 288 -14.98 3.31 11.63
N LYS A 289 -16.12 3.62 11.02
CA LYS A 289 -16.95 2.63 10.33
C LYS A 289 -16.27 2.04 9.09
N TYR A 290 -15.41 2.84 8.45
CA TYR A 290 -14.71 2.49 7.23
C TYR A 290 -13.21 2.79 7.38
N PRO A 291 -12.48 2.09 8.25
CA PRO A 291 -11.06 2.38 8.45
C PRO A 291 -10.27 1.94 7.21
N PHE A 292 -9.22 2.68 6.86
CA PHE A 292 -8.35 2.35 5.73
C PHE A 292 -6.92 2.84 6.00
N GLY A 293 -5.93 1.94 5.96
CA GLY A 293 -4.57 2.31 6.32
C GLY A 293 -3.66 1.12 6.58
N THR A 294 -2.36 1.34 6.41
CA THR A 294 -1.30 0.39 6.78
C THR A 294 -0.06 1.11 7.31
N VAL A 295 0.52 0.56 8.39
CA VAL A 295 1.74 1.09 9.01
C VAL A 295 2.96 1.13 8.07
N ILE A 296 2.92 0.37 6.96
CA ILE A 296 4.01 0.35 5.98
C ILE A 296 4.25 1.73 5.37
N ALA A 297 3.20 2.51 5.16
CA ALA A 297 3.33 3.88 4.67
C ALA A 297 4.15 4.74 5.65
N ALA A 298 3.85 4.65 6.94
CA ALA A 298 4.55 5.41 7.99
C ALA A 298 6.04 5.05 8.07
N GLU A 299 6.39 3.80 7.84
CA GLU A 299 7.78 3.34 7.75
C GLU A 299 8.48 3.88 6.49
N GLY A 300 7.76 4.02 5.37
CA GLY A 300 8.24 4.69 4.15
C GLY A 300 8.63 6.14 4.39
N PHE A 301 7.84 6.91 5.13
CA PHE A 301 8.20 8.27 5.54
C PHE A 301 9.36 8.30 6.53
N ARG A 302 9.34 7.43 7.55
CA ARG A 302 10.39 7.37 8.59
C ARG A 302 11.77 6.99 8.03
N SER A 303 11.80 6.10 7.04
CA SER A 303 13.04 5.68 6.36
C SER A 303 13.54 6.69 5.33
N GLY A 304 12.76 7.72 5.00
CA GLY A 304 13.07 8.69 3.94
C GLY A 304 12.86 8.14 2.53
N ALA A 305 12.24 6.97 2.38
CA ALA A 305 11.85 6.43 1.07
C ALA A 305 10.78 7.29 0.39
N ILE A 306 9.94 7.96 1.19
CA ILE A 306 9.00 8.98 0.72
C ILE A 306 9.56 10.36 1.07
N GLN A 307 9.78 11.18 0.04
CA GLN A 307 10.40 12.50 0.19
C GLN A 307 9.39 13.64 0.29
N SER A 308 8.15 13.43 -0.16
CA SER A 308 7.05 14.40 0.04
C SER A 308 6.74 14.54 1.52
N GLN A 309 6.22 15.70 1.91
CA GLN A 309 5.80 15.98 3.27
C GLN A 309 4.44 16.68 3.25
N THR A 310 3.86 16.80 4.44
CA THR A 310 2.60 17.53 4.70
C THR A 310 2.81 18.28 6.00
N ASP A 311 1.87 19.12 6.42
CA ASP A 311 1.92 19.82 7.71
C ASP A 311 2.14 18.92 8.92
N TYR A 312 1.85 17.61 8.81
CA TYR A 312 2.16 16.61 9.82
C TYR A 312 3.60 16.71 10.35
N VAL A 313 4.61 16.92 9.50
CA VAL A 313 6.01 16.97 9.97
C VAL A 313 6.35 18.24 10.73
N VAL A 314 5.60 19.31 10.50
CA VAL A 314 5.76 20.55 11.25
C VAL A 314 5.16 20.37 12.65
N LEU A 315 3.94 19.82 12.73
CA LEU A 315 3.24 19.57 13.99
C LEU A 315 3.95 18.49 14.84
N ASP A 316 4.22 17.31 14.28
CA ASP A 316 4.87 16.20 15.03
C ASP A 316 6.37 16.44 15.20
N GLY A 317 7.08 16.78 14.13
CA GLY A 317 8.54 16.83 14.11
C GLY A 317 9.15 18.10 14.74
N VAL A 318 8.50 19.26 14.60
CA VAL A 318 9.05 20.54 15.08
C VAL A 318 8.41 20.96 16.40
N TYR A 319 7.08 20.90 16.48
CA TYR A 319 6.32 21.35 17.66
C TYR A 319 5.99 20.22 18.63
N GLY A 320 6.21 18.97 18.24
CA GLY A 320 6.11 17.81 19.12
C GLY A 320 4.71 17.32 19.41
N GLN A 321 3.66 17.80 18.73
CA GLN A 321 2.33 17.24 18.92
C GLN A 321 2.26 15.78 18.46
N ARG A 322 1.27 15.02 18.93
CA ARG A 322 1.09 13.61 18.57
C ARG A 322 -0.15 13.47 17.69
N GLY A 323 -0.06 12.90 16.50
CA GLY A 323 -1.18 12.97 15.56
C GLY A 323 -1.33 11.84 14.56
N ILE A 324 -2.37 11.97 13.74
CA ILE A 324 -2.67 11.14 12.57
C ILE A 324 -2.61 12.01 11.32
N ASP A 325 -2.10 11.43 10.24
CA ASP A 325 -2.13 12.00 8.89
C ASP A 325 -3.06 11.16 8.00
N LEU A 326 -4.13 11.78 7.51
CA LEU A 326 -5.21 11.16 6.75
C LEU A 326 -5.30 11.81 5.37
N ALA A 327 -4.94 11.09 4.30
CA ALA A 327 -4.90 11.66 2.96
C ALA A 327 -5.57 10.82 1.89
N PHE A 328 -6.04 11.45 0.82
CA PHE A 328 -6.19 10.75 -0.45
C PHE A 328 -4.81 10.46 -1.04
N TYR A 329 -4.64 9.31 -1.71
CA TYR A 329 -3.34 8.94 -2.31
C TYR A 329 -3.46 8.44 -3.75
N LYS A 330 -4.69 8.23 -4.25
CA LYS A 330 -4.96 7.77 -5.60
C LYS A 330 -6.25 8.36 -6.18
N PRO A 331 -6.40 8.48 -7.52
CA PRO A 331 -5.34 8.31 -8.50
C PRO A 331 -4.36 9.48 -8.45
N ARG A 332 -3.07 9.17 -8.35
CA ARG A 332 -2.00 10.18 -8.28
C ARG A 332 -1.85 10.96 -9.60
N ALA A 333 -2.39 10.47 -10.72
CA ALA A 333 -2.30 11.11 -12.03
C ALA A 333 -3.08 12.43 -12.09
N ARG A 334 -4.13 12.57 -11.26
CA ARG A 334 -4.96 13.78 -11.18
C ARG A 334 -4.39 14.84 -10.22
N TYR A 335 -3.65 14.41 -9.21
CA TYR A 335 -3.01 15.27 -8.21
C TYR A 335 -2.16 16.37 -8.85
N HIS A 336 -2.27 17.61 -8.37
CA HIS A 336 -1.63 18.81 -8.94
C HIS A 336 -1.96 19.11 -10.42
N THR A 337 -3.09 18.64 -10.94
CA THR A 337 -3.53 18.91 -12.32
C THR A 337 -4.91 19.55 -12.37
N ASN A 338 -5.30 20.01 -13.55
CA ASN A 338 -6.62 20.59 -13.78
C ASN A 338 -7.79 19.58 -13.65
N GLN A 339 -7.51 18.30 -13.40
CA GLN A 339 -8.50 17.26 -13.06
C GLN A 339 -8.61 17.03 -11.54
N ASP A 340 -7.81 17.70 -10.73
CA ASP A 340 -8.10 17.84 -9.31
C ASP A 340 -9.24 18.86 -9.14
N ASP A 341 -10.45 18.42 -9.48
CA ASP A 341 -11.67 19.23 -9.49
C ASP A 341 -12.85 18.44 -8.92
N ALA A 342 -13.93 19.15 -8.58
CA ALA A 342 -15.13 18.53 -8.03
C ALA A 342 -15.88 17.59 -9.00
N ARG A 343 -15.58 17.63 -10.32
CA ARG A 343 -16.20 16.75 -11.33
C ARG A 343 -15.60 15.35 -11.30
N HIS A 344 -14.30 15.27 -10.99
CA HIS A 344 -13.55 14.01 -10.89
C HIS A 344 -13.46 13.50 -9.45
N ALA A 345 -13.75 14.36 -8.47
CA ALA A 345 -13.88 13.98 -7.08
C ALA A 345 -15.22 13.27 -6.80
N SER A 346 -15.33 12.57 -5.66
CA SER A 346 -16.54 11.82 -5.31
C SER A 346 -17.11 12.23 -3.96
N LYS A 347 -18.45 12.26 -3.88
CA LYS A 347 -19.16 12.43 -2.60
C LYS A 347 -18.81 11.32 -1.60
N GLY A 348 -18.58 10.10 -2.06
CA GLY A 348 -18.11 9.01 -1.20
C GLY A 348 -16.77 9.32 -0.56
N SER A 349 -15.84 9.94 -1.30
CA SER A 349 -14.50 10.32 -0.80
C SER A 349 -14.59 11.35 0.30
N LEU A 350 -15.37 12.42 0.07
CA LEU A 350 -15.66 13.42 1.09
C LEU A 350 -16.28 12.78 2.34
N TRP A 351 -17.27 11.90 2.16
CA TRP A 351 -17.90 11.21 3.28
C TRP A 351 -16.92 10.30 4.05
N HIS A 352 -16.05 9.57 3.35
CA HIS A 352 -15.05 8.70 3.98
C HIS A 352 -14.10 9.50 4.87
N MET A 353 -13.58 10.63 4.37
CA MET A 353 -12.73 11.51 5.16
C MET A 353 -13.51 12.11 6.33
N LEU A 354 -14.64 12.78 6.07
CA LEU A 354 -15.45 13.45 7.08
C LEU A 354 -15.87 12.52 8.22
N SER A 355 -16.44 11.36 7.90
CA SER A 355 -16.91 10.41 8.93
C SER A 355 -15.77 9.83 9.76
N ALA A 356 -14.60 9.59 9.16
CA ALA A 356 -13.41 9.17 9.89
C ALA A 356 -12.85 10.31 10.76
N SER A 357 -12.87 11.56 10.28
CA SER A 357 -12.41 12.73 11.02
C SER A 357 -13.25 12.97 12.26
N ILE A 358 -14.58 12.97 12.16
CA ILE A 358 -15.45 13.16 13.33
C ILE A 358 -15.26 12.01 14.33
N THR A 359 -15.25 10.76 13.89
CA THR A 359 -15.03 9.60 14.79
C THR A 359 -13.69 9.71 15.54
N THR A 360 -12.65 10.17 14.85
CA THR A 360 -11.31 10.33 15.42
C THR A 360 -11.29 11.48 16.45
N LEU A 361 -11.86 12.64 16.09
CA LEU A 361 -11.90 13.82 16.93
C LEU A 361 -12.82 13.63 18.15
N ASP A 362 -13.95 12.94 18.01
CA ASP A 362 -14.80 12.53 19.13
C ASP A 362 -13.98 11.70 20.13
N GLY A 363 -13.21 10.73 19.64
CA GLY A 363 -12.40 9.87 20.49
C GLY A 363 -11.23 10.59 21.16
N LEU A 364 -10.60 11.57 20.50
CA LEU A 364 -9.50 12.36 21.06
C LEU A 364 -10.00 13.41 22.05
N THR A 365 -11.04 14.17 21.68
CA THR A 365 -11.62 15.23 22.51
C THR A 365 -12.35 14.68 23.72
N ALA A 366 -12.91 13.46 23.66
CA ALA A 366 -13.53 12.78 24.81
C ALA A 366 -12.53 12.11 25.77
N ASP A 367 -11.24 12.03 25.43
CA ASP A 367 -10.26 11.38 26.29
C ASP A 367 -9.95 12.22 27.54
N THR A 368 -10.43 11.78 28.69
CA THR A 368 -10.13 12.36 30.00
C THR A 368 -9.02 11.61 30.73
N THR A 369 -8.40 10.62 30.08
CA THR A 369 -7.28 9.89 30.68
C THR A 369 -5.99 10.72 30.65
N LYS A 370 -5.01 10.34 31.49
CA LYS A 370 -3.67 10.95 31.47
C LYS A 370 -2.78 10.41 30.33
N THR A 371 -3.37 9.91 29.25
CA THR A 371 -2.63 9.29 28.14
C THR A 371 -1.88 10.34 27.32
N PHE A 372 -2.52 11.49 27.10
CA PHE A 372 -1.97 12.62 26.35
C PHE A 372 -1.56 13.78 27.24
N VAL A 373 -1.53 13.58 28.57
CA VAL A 373 -1.14 14.61 29.54
C VAL A 373 -0.05 14.06 30.45
N GLY A 374 1.12 14.70 30.43
CA GLY A 374 2.23 14.30 31.29
C GLY A 374 3.60 14.41 30.60
N PRO A 375 4.68 14.02 31.29
CA PRO A 375 6.02 14.19 30.77
C PRO A 375 6.22 13.41 29.47
N ARG A 376 6.85 14.06 28.49
CA ARG A 376 7.18 13.45 27.20
C ARG A 376 8.21 12.32 27.34
N ALA A 377 8.28 11.47 26.32
CA ALA A 377 9.28 10.40 26.26
C ALA A 377 10.71 10.92 26.01
N ASP A 378 10.85 12.01 25.26
CA ASP A 378 12.12 12.66 24.89
C ASP A 378 12.68 13.61 25.97
N ARG A 379 11.94 13.85 27.06
CA ARG A 379 12.29 14.73 28.17
C ARG A 379 12.61 16.18 27.76
N ARG A 380 12.04 16.64 26.65
CA ARG A 380 12.10 18.05 26.24
C ARG A 380 11.04 18.85 26.98
N ASP A 381 11.48 19.77 27.83
CA ASP A 381 10.59 20.64 28.61
C ASP A 381 10.12 21.88 27.82
N ASP A 382 10.76 22.16 26.68
CA ASP A 382 10.44 23.29 25.80
C ASP A 382 9.26 23.03 24.84
N LEU A 383 8.74 21.80 24.82
CA LEU A 383 7.59 21.38 24.01
C LEU A 383 6.39 21.01 24.90
N VAL A 384 5.21 20.88 24.29
CA VAL A 384 3.98 20.50 24.99
C VAL A 384 4.12 19.13 25.64
N GLN A 385 3.78 19.04 26.93
CA GLN A 385 3.91 17.82 27.73
C GLN A 385 2.73 16.87 27.48
N ASN A 386 2.82 16.13 26.37
CA ASN A 386 1.74 15.29 25.84
C ASN A 386 1.87 13.79 26.13
N GLY A 387 2.53 13.42 27.22
CA GLY A 387 2.65 12.04 27.69
C GLY A 387 3.62 11.17 26.87
N LYS A 388 3.58 9.86 27.11
CA LYS A 388 4.51 8.88 26.52
C LYS A 388 3.79 7.97 25.54
N GLY A 389 3.79 8.36 24.26
CA GLY A 389 3.34 7.51 23.16
C GLY A 389 4.21 6.26 23.02
N LYS A 390 3.62 5.18 22.51
CA LYS A 390 4.34 3.96 22.15
C LYS A 390 4.12 3.64 20.68
N ASP A 391 5.20 3.37 19.95
CA ASP A 391 5.13 2.94 18.56
C ASP A 391 4.09 1.81 18.38
N GLY A 392 3.22 1.98 17.40
CA GLY A 392 2.13 1.06 17.12
C GLY A 392 2.29 0.32 15.79
N VAL A 393 1.69 -0.86 15.73
CA VAL A 393 1.38 -1.58 14.50
C VAL A 393 -0.11 -1.40 14.23
N TRP A 394 -0.45 -1.03 13.01
CA TRP A 394 -1.83 -0.80 12.63
C TRP A 394 -2.06 -1.08 11.15
N PHE A 395 -3.24 -1.62 10.85
CA PHE A 395 -3.66 -1.96 9.50
C PHE A 395 -5.17 -2.22 9.44
N ASP A 396 -5.78 -1.99 8.28
CA ASP A 396 -7.18 -2.35 8.05
C ASP A 396 -7.37 -3.83 7.66
N ILE A 397 -8.57 -4.34 7.95
CA ILE A 397 -9.05 -5.66 7.56
C ILE A 397 -10.32 -5.44 6.73
N PHE A 398 -10.19 -5.57 5.41
CA PHE A 398 -11.26 -5.36 4.42
C PHE A 398 -12.01 -4.02 4.55
N GLY A 399 -11.33 -2.96 4.97
CA GLY A 399 -11.96 -1.65 5.14
C GLY A 399 -13.10 -1.63 6.17
N SER A 400 -13.13 -2.59 7.11
CA SER A 400 -14.23 -2.79 8.07
C SER A 400 -13.80 -2.82 9.54
N LYS A 401 -12.56 -3.25 9.80
CA LYS A 401 -11.93 -3.28 11.12
C LYS A 401 -10.51 -2.73 11.00
N PHE A 402 -10.02 -2.12 12.08
CA PHE A 402 -8.67 -1.59 12.15
C PHE A 402 -7.97 -2.22 13.34
N ALA A 403 -6.92 -3.00 13.09
CA ALA A 403 -6.09 -3.55 14.15
C ALA A 403 -5.13 -2.48 14.65
N VAL A 404 -4.97 -2.34 15.96
CA VAL A 404 -3.98 -1.46 16.58
C VAL A 404 -3.38 -2.15 17.80
N PHE A 405 -2.06 -2.31 17.83
CA PHE A 405 -1.34 -2.85 18.99
C PHE A 405 0.08 -2.29 19.08
N GLU A 406 0.74 -2.46 20.22
CA GLU A 406 2.07 -1.89 20.45
C GLU A 406 3.16 -2.69 19.69
N ARG A 407 4.21 -2.00 19.22
CA ARG A 407 5.38 -2.63 18.58
C ARG A 407 6.01 -3.71 19.45
N GLN A 408 6.03 -3.50 20.76
CA GLN A 408 6.57 -4.46 21.72
C GLN A 408 5.79 -5.78 21.72
N SER A 409 4.48 -5.74 21.46
CA SER A 409 3.66 -6.94 21.31
C SER A 409 4.00 -7.70 20.03
N LEU A 410 4.28 -7.00 18.92
CA LEU A 410 4.77 -7.65 17.69
C LEU A 410 6.10 -8.36 17.94
N PHE A 411 7.06 -7.66 18.55
CA PHE A 411 8.37 -8.22 18.86
C PHE A 411 8.28 -9.45 19.77
N ALA A 412 7.47 -9.39 20.82
CA ALA A 412 7.23 -10.52 21.70
C ALA A 412 6.59 -11.72 20.96
N TRP A 413 5.66 -11.45 20.03
CA TRP A 413 5.07 -12.48 19.19
C TRP A 413 6.12 -13.12 18.27
N SER A 414 6.93 -12.32 17.57
CA SER A 414 8.00 -12.77 16.69
C SER A 414 8.99 -13.69 17.41
N VAL A 415 9.52 -13.27 18.57
CA VAL A 415 10.45 -14.08 19.37
C VAL A 415 9.79 -15.36 19.90
N THR A 416 8.53 -15.28 20.32
CA THR A 416 7.79 -16.46 20.80
C THR A 416 7.66 -17.52 19.70
N LEU A 417 7.32 -17.12 18.48
CA LEU A 417 7.25 -18.05 17.34
C LEU A 417 8.62 -18.63 16.98
N LEU A 418 9.67 -17.80 17.02
CA LEU A 418 11.04 -18.20 16.67
C LEU A 418 11.57 -19.30 17.59
N VAL A 419 11.19 -19.29 18.87
CA VAL A 419 11.65 -20.24 19.90
C VAL A 419 10.64 -21.38 20.12
N THR A 420 9.38 -21.06 20.41
CA THR A 420 8.37 -22.05 20.79
C THR A 420 7.96 -22.91 19.59
N GLY A 421 7.90 -22.33 18.38
CA GLY A 421 7.53 -23.04 17.17
C GLY A 421 8.41 -24.27 16.91
N PRO A 422 9.75 -24.12 16.79
CA PRO A 422 10.64 -25.25 16.57
C PRO A 422 10.61 -26.26 17.71
N VAL A 423 10.52 -25.82 18.96
CA VAL A 423 10.45 -26.72 20.13
C VAL A 423 9.22 -27.61 20.07
N VAL A 424 8.03 -27.04 19.81
CA VAL A 424 6.79 -27.81 19.71
C VAL A 424 6.84 -28.81 18.55
N LEU A 425 7.28 -28.37 17.36
CA LEU A 425 7.39 -29.26 16.20
C LEU A 425 8.40 -30.38 16.41
N PHE A 426 9.52 -30.08 17.09
CA PHE A 426 10.53 -31.07 17.45
C PHE A 426 10.01 -32.10 18.45
N LEU A 427 9.32 -31.65 19.51
CA LEU A 427 8.71 -32.55 20.51
C LEU A 427 7.66 -33.47 19.88
N VAL A 428 6.76 -32.94 19.05
CA VAL A 428 5.76 -33.75 18.33
C VAL A 428 6.44 -34.76 17.40
N SER A 429 7.50 -34.35 16.71
CA SER A 429 8.29 -35.24 15.85
C SER A 429 8.96 -36.37 16.64
N ILE A 430 9.52 -36.09 17.83
CA ILE A 430 10.06 -37.13 18.73
C ILE A 430 8.97 -38.12 19.14
N ILE A 431 7.78 -37.64 19.51
CA ILE A 431 6.67 -38.50 19.91
C ILE A 431 6.25 -39.40 18.73
N LEU A 432 6.14 -38.87 17.52
CA LEU A 432 5.86 -39.65 16.32
C LEU A 432 6.93 -40.70 16.02
N VAL A 433 8.21 -40.39 16.24
CA VAL A 433 9.31 -41.36 16.11
C VAL A 433 9.19 -42.46 17.16
N ARG A 434 8.87 -42.11 18.41
CA ARG A 434 8.70 -43.06 19.53
C ARG A 434 7.52 -44.01 19.33
N VAL A 435 6.44 -43.54 18.70
CA VAL A 435 5.24 -44.34 18.39
C VAL A 435 5.37 -45.05 17.03
N ASP A 436 6.52 -44.95 16.35
CA ASP A 436 6.78 -45.53 15.03
C ASP A 436 5.79 -45.08 13.94
N LYS A 437 5.34 -43.82 14.01
CA LYS A 437 4.40 -43.20 13.05
C LYS A 437 5.00 -42.02 12.29
N TYR A 438 6.32 -41.82 12.38
CA TYR A 438 7.01 -40.78 11.62
C TYR A 438 7.38 -41.28 10.22
N TYR A 439 6.50 -41.05 9.23
CA TYR A 439 6.66 -41.50 7.85
C TYR A 439 7.60 -40.63 7.00
N LEU A 440 7.77 -39.35 7.37
CA LEU A 440 8.72 -38.46 6.68
C LEU A 440 10.13 -39.04 6.73
N PHE A 441 10.85 -38.92 5.62
CA PHE A 441 12.25 -39.35 5.50
C PHE A 441 12.51 -40.86 5.74
N THR A 442 11.48 -41.70 5.84
CA THR A 442 11.66 -43.16 5.94
C THR A 442 11.61 -43.80 4.56
N SER A 443 12.72 -44.35 4.08
CA SER A 443 12.78 -44.96 2.74
C SER A 443 12.19 -46.38 2.72
N TYR A 444 12.60 -47.23 3.66
CA TYR A 444 12.20 -48.64 3.76
C TYR A 444 12.10 -49.07 5.22
N VAL A 445 11.34 -50.15 5.48
CA VAL A 445 11.23 -50.81 6.79
C VAL A 445 11.53 -52.29 6.59
N PRO A 446 12.52 -52.85 7.31
CA PRO A 446 12.88 -54.26 7.18
C PRO A 446 11.89 -55.15 7.94
N VAL A 447 11.38 -56.20 7.28
CA VAL A 447 10.61 -57.30 7.88
C VAL A 447 11.47 -58.57 7.83
N ARG A 448 11.55 -59.29 8.96
CA ARG A 448 12.34 -60.53 9.06
C ARG A 448 11.42 -61.75 8.94
N ASP A 449 11.71 -62.61 7.98
CA ASP A 449 11.21 -63.99 7.92
C ASP A 449 12.36 -64.95 8.29
N ILE A 450 12.05 -66.22 8.53
CA ILE A 450 12.89 -67.26 9.16
C ILE A 450 14.36 -67.23 8.70
N ASP A 451 14.63 -66.98 7.41
CA ASP A 451 15.99 -66.90 6.84
C ASP A 451 16.29 -65.66 5.96
N GLN A 452 15.33 -64.73 5.77
CA GLN A 452 15.49 -63.59 4.84
C GLN A 452 14.93 -62.27 5.40
N VAL A 453 15.56 -61.15 5.03
CA VAL A 453 15.09 -59.80 5.35
C VAL A 453 14.50 -59.17 4.10
N HIS A 454 13.22 -58.80 4.16
CA HIS A 454 12.52 -58.12 3.07
C HIS A 454 12.34 -56.63 3.42
N ASP A 455 12.83 -55.75 2.54
CA ASP A 455 12.72 -54.30 2.72
C ASP A 455 11.48 -53.76 2.03
N ILE A 456 10.52 -53.26 2.81
CA ILE A 456 9.24 -52.77 2.28
C ILE A 456 9.34 -51.26 2.05
N PRO A 457 9.08 -50.77 0.83
CA PRO A 457 9.35 -49.39 0.46
C PRO A 457 8.26 -48.43 0.96
N ILE A 458 8.54 -47.65 2.00
CA ILE A 458 7.67 -46.57 2.49
C ILE A 458 7.73 -45.34 1.58
N ASN A 459 8.86 -45.13 0.90
CA ASN A 459 9.07 -44.01 -0.04
C ASN A 459 8.91 -42.60 0.59
N GLY A 460 9.28 -42.44 1.86
CA GLY A 460 9.09 -41.22 2.64
C GLY A 460 9.76 -39.98 2.07
N PHE A 461 10.90 -40.10 1.36
CA PHE A 461 11.57 -38.94 0.74
C PHE A 461 10.86 -38.37 -0.51
N ARG A 462 9.83 -39.05 -1.04
CA ARG A 462 9.13 -38.58 -2.24
C ARG A 462 8.39 -37.27 -1.95
N GLY A 463 8.78 -36.21 -2.65
CA GLY A 463 8.17 -34.89 -2.54
C GLY A 463 9.03 -33.83 -1.85
N PHE A 464 10.12 -34.23 -1.18
CA PHE A 464 10.97 -33.33 -0.40
C PHE A 464 11.47 -32.12 -1.21
N CYS A 465 12.05 -32.33 -2.39
CA CYS A 465 12.60 -31.21 -3.20
C CYS A 465 11.56 -30.47 -4.06
N ARG A 466 10.28 -30.86 -4.05
CA ARG A 466 9.27 -30.26 -4.95
C ARG A 466 9.06 -28.77 -4.68
N PHE A 467 9.00 -28.39 -3.40
CA PHE A 467 8.78 -27.00 -3.00
C PHE A 467 9.93 -26.06 -3.42
N PRO A 468 11.20 -26.28 -3.02
CA PRO A 468 12.27 -25.34 -3.36
C PRO A 468 12.49 -25.22 -4.87
N VAL A 469 12.33 -26.31 -5.62
CA VAL A 469 12.40 -26.29 -7.09
C VAL A 469 11.25 -25.48 -7.69
N ALA A 470 10.02 -25.67 -7.22
CA ALA A 470 8.85 -24.92 -7.70
C ALA A 470 8.99 -23.42 -7.42
N VAL A 471 9.30 -23.03 -6.18
CA VAL A 471 9.46 -21.61 -5.81
C VAL A 471 10.63 -20.98 -6.55
N GLY A 472 11.78 -21.66 -6.66
CA GLY A 472 12.93 -21.15 -7.40
C GLY A 472 12.61 -20.91 -8.88
N PHE A 473 11.96 -21.87 -9.53
CA PHE A 473 11.54 -21.76 -10.93
C PHE A 473 10.55 -20.60 -11.15
N THR A 474 9.52 -20.52 -10.31
CA THR A 474 8.53 -19.43 -10.34
C THR A 474 9.17 -18.07 -10.11
N THR A 475 10.07 -17.93 -9.13
CA THR A 475 10.77 -16.68 -8.85
C THR A 475 11.58 -16.22 -10.05
N VAL A 476 12.33 -17.12 -10.71
CA VAL A 476 13.10 -16.79 -11.92
C VAL A 476 12.19 -16.34 -13.05
N LEU A 477 11.08 -17.02 -13.30
CA LEU A 477 10.13 -16.63 -14.36
C LEU A 477 9.46 -15.29 -14.08
N THR A 478 8.95 -15.07 -12.86
CA THR A 478 8.27 -13.83 -12.48
C THR A 478 9.23 -12.65 -12.46
N ALA A 479 10.46 -12.83 -11.97
CA ALA A 479 11.51 -11.81 -12.06
C ALA A 479 11.89 -11.53 -13.52
N GLY A 480 11.99 -12.56 -14.37
CA GLY A 480 12.21 -12.42 -15.80
C GLY A 480 11.10 -11.61 -16.50
N ALA A 481 9.84 -11.86 -16.16
CA ALA A 481 8.70 -11.10 -16.67
C ALA A 481 8.74 -9.63 -16.21
N ALA A 482 9.07 -9.38 -14.93
CA ALA A 482 9.24 -8.02 -14.41
C ALA A 482 10.36 -7.26 -15.12
N LEU A 483 11.52 -7.90 -15.31
CA LEU A 483 12.65 -7.33 -16.03
C LEU A 483 12.32 -7.08 -17.51
N LEU A 484 11.58 -7.99 -18.15
CA LEU A 484 11.17 -7.86 -19.54
C LEU A 484 10.23 -6.67 -19.73
N VAL A 485 9.19 -6.54 -18.90
CA VAL A 485 8.27 -5.40 -18.97
C VAL A 485 9.00 -4.11 -18.65
N ASN A 486 9.84 -4.07 -17.62
CA ASN A 486 10.63 -2.88 -17.29
C ASN A 486 11.58 -2.46 -18.42
N LYS A 487 12.08 -3.41 -19.22
CA LYS A 487 12.98 -3.11 -20.35
C LYS A 487 12.24 -2.61 -21.58
N VAL A 488 11.06 -3.15 -21.87
CA VAL A 488 10.32 -2.85 -23.12
C VAL A 488 9.30 -1.73 -22.93
N ASN A 489 8.54 -1.77 -21.83
CA ASN A 489 7.50 -0.79 -21.52
C ASN A 489 7.50 -0.47 -20.02
N PRO A 490 8.52 0.28 -19.52
CA PRO A 490 8.67 0.58 -18.10
C PRO A 490 7.48 1.32 -17.49
N LEU A 491 6.69 2.04 -18.30
CA LEU A 491 5.66 2.95 -17.81
C LEU A 491 4.24 2.37 -17.85
N VAL A 492 4.03 1.13 -18.32
CA VAL A 492 2.68 0.56 -18.50
C VAL A 492 1.88 0.44 -17.19
N ALA A 493 2.57 0.26 -16.07
CA ALA A 493 1.94 0.24 -14.75
C ALA A 493 1.22 1.57 -14.41
N TYR A 494 1.60 2.68 -15.05
CA TYR A 494 1.01 4.00 -14.81
C TYR A 494 -0.50 4.05 -15.11
N SER A 495 -0.93 3.46 -16.23
CA SER A 495 -2.34 3.42 -16.64
C SER A 495 -3.00 2.05 -16.46
N SER A 496 -2.21 0.97 -16.43
CA SER A 496 -2.70 -0.40 -16.55
C SER A 496 -2.18 -1.33 -15.44
N GLU A 497 -2.13 -0.85 -14.20
CA GLU A 497 -1.61 -1.61 -13.05
C GLU A 497 -2.26 -2.99 -12.86
N TYR A 498 -3.58 -3.11 -13.11
CA TYR A 498 -4.29 -4.38 -12.95
C TYR A 498 -3.90 -5.42 -14.00
N SER A 499 -3.53 -4.99 -15.21
CA SER A 499 -2.99 -5.90 -16.23
C SER A 499 -1.66 -6.51 -15.76
N VAL A 500 -0.83 -5.73 -15.07
CA VAL A 500 0.43 -6.20 -14.48
C VAL A 500 0.14 -7.20 -13.35
N TRP A 501 -0.80 -6.89 -12.46
CA TRP A 501 -1.22 -7.82 -11.40
C TRP A 501 -1.71 -9.16 -11.94
N VAL A 502 -2.62 -9.12 -12.92
CA VAL A 502 -3.17 -10.32 -13.54
C VAL A 502 -2.08 -11.13 -14.22
N MET A 503 -1.15 -10.47 -14.93
CA MET A 503 0.01 -11.13 -15.55
C MET A 503 0.89 -11.84 -14.50
N MET A 504 1.27 -11.15 -13.42
CA MET A 504 2.17 -11.69 -12.40
C MET A 504 1.53 -12.83 -11.61
N ILE A 505 0.26 -12.69 -11.18
CA ILE A 505 -0.48 -13.73 -10.45
C ILE A 505 -0.69 -14.95 -11.34
N SER A 506 -1.07 -14.75 -12.61
CA SER A 506 -1.30 -15.85 -13.55
C SER A 506 -0.02 -16.63 -13.82
N LEU A 507 1.10 -15.93 -14.05
CA LEU A 507 2.42 -16.55 -14.23
C LEU A 507 2.86 -17.30 -12.97
N ALA A 508 2.73 -16.68 -11.80
CA ALA A 508 3.16 -17.27 -10.54
C ALA A 508 2.38 -18.55 -10.24
N PHE A 509 1.06 -18.52 -10.36
CA PHE A 509 0.20 -19.68 -10.11
C PHE A 509 0.42 -20.79 -11.13
N ALA A 510 0.46 -20.46 -12.43
CA ALA A 510 0.62 -21.46 -13.50
C ALA A 510 1.99 -22.14 -13.45
N SER A 511 3.07 -21.39 -13.17
CA SER A 511 4.42 -21.95 -13.06
C SER A 511 4.58 -22.85 -11.83
N LEU A 512 4.05 -22.44 -10.66
CA LEU A 512 4.04 -23.28 -9.47
C LEU A 512 3.30 -24.59 -9.73
N TRP A 513 2.10 -24.50 -10.31
CA TRP A 513 1.30 -25.67 -10.66
C TRP A 513 2.03 -26.60 -11.63
N LEU A 514 2.65 -26.07 -12.68
CA LEU A 514 3.36 -26.86 -13.69
C LEU A 514 4.44 -27.74 -13.06
N VAL A 515 5.27 -27.17 -12.18
CA VAL A 515 6.36 -27.90 -11.53
C VAL A 515 5.83 -28.98 -10.59
N VAL A 516 4.87 -28.63 -9.71
CA VAL A 516 4.35 -29.61 -8.74
C VAL A 516 3.49 -30.69 -9.39
N ARG A 517 2.71 -30.36 -10.44
CA ARG A 517 1.93 -31.35 -11.18
C ARG A 517 2.81 -32.25 -12.03
N GLY A 518 3.85 -31.70 -12.66
CA GLY A 518 4.84 -32.50 -13.38
C GLY A 518 5.57 -33.48 -12.45
N ALA A 519 5.99 -33.01 -11.27
CA ALA A 519 6.60 -33.85 -10.26
C ALA A 519 5.63 -34.92 -9.70
N ASP A 520 4.34 -34.59 -9.58
CA ASP A 520 3.29 -35.53 -9.18
C ASP A 520 3.04 -36.61 -10.21
N ALA A 521 2.98 -36.25 -11.50
CA ALA A 521 2.84 -37.20 -12.59
C ALA A 521 4.04 -38.17 -12.69
N MET A 522 5.26 -37.70 -12.41
CA MET A 522 6.47 -38.53 -12.46
C MET A 522 6.63 -39.42 -11.23
N ARG A 523 6.38 -38.89 -10.02
CA ARG A 523 6.59 -39.61 -8.75
C ARG A 523 5.51 -39.25 -7.73
N PRO A 524 4.28 -39.80 -7.82
CA PRO A 524 3.17 -39.48 -6.92
C PRO A 524 3.54 -39.67 -5.44
N THR A 525 2.99 -38.81 -4.56
CA THR A 525 3.25 -38.89 -3.11
C THR A 525 2.15 -38.23 -2.29
N ALA A 526 1.65 -38.94 -1.28
CA ALA A 526 0.71 -38.39 -0.30
C ALA A 526 1.36 -37.35 0.65
N LEU A 527 2.70 -37.35 0.76
CA LEU A 527 3.44 -36.47 1.67
C LEU A 527 3.68 -35.06 1.12
N HIS A 528 3.29 -34.77 -0.13
CA HIS A 528 3.55 -33.47 -0.80
C HIS A 528 3.11 -32.29 0.07
N ARG A 529 1.91 -32.37 0.64
CA ARG A 529 1.30 -31.32 1.46
C ARG A 529 2.14 -31.02 2.71
N THR A 530 2.53 -32.05 3.45
CA THR A 530 3.31 -31.90 4.68
C THR A 530 4.73 -31.41 4.38
N TYR A 531 5.35 -31.87 3.29
CA TYR A 531 6.65 -31.36 2.84
C TYR A 531 6.60 -29.89 2.40
N ALA A 532 5.55 -29.48 1.68
CA ALA A 532 5.36 -28.08 1.31
C ALA A 532 5.20 -27.19 2.55
N LEU A 533 4.39 -27.61 3.53
CA LEU A 533 4.21 -26.88 4.79
C LEU A 533 5.50 -26.82 5.62
N MET A 534 6.29 -27.89 5.63
CA MET A 534 7.61 -27.91 6.28
C MET A 534 8.56 -26.89 5.64
N TRP A 535 8.64 -26.83 4.30
CA TRP A 535 9.50 -25.85 3.63
C TRP A 535 9.01 -24.41 3.80
N LEU A 536 7.69 -24.19 3.74
CA LEU A 536 7.08 -22.91 4.10
C LEU A 536 7.47 -22.48 5.52
N TYR A 537 7.47 -23.42 6.45
CA TYR A 537 7.86 -23.17 7.83
C TYR A 537 9.35 -22.84 7.94
N ILE A 538 10.23 -23.62 7.31
CA ILE A 538 11.69 -23.39 7.33
C ILE A 538 12.03 -22.02 6.70
N GLY A 539 11.53 -21.74 5.50
CA GLY A 539 11.75 -20.44 4.84
C GLY A 539 11.16 -19.28 5.64
N GLY A 540 9.94 -19.48 6.15
CA GLY A 540 9.27 -18.51 7.03
C GLY A 540 10.02 -18.26 8.33
N TRP A 541 10.72 -19.26 8.89
CA TRP A 541 11.51 -19.11 10.11
C TRP A 541 12.73 -18.20 9.87
N PHE A 542 13.44 -18.35 8.74
CA PHE A 542 14.54 -17.44 8.38
C PHE A 542 14.05 -16.02 8.09
N ILE A 543 12.89 -15.88 7.43
CA ILE A 543 12.26 -14.58 7.22
C ILE A 543 11.86 -13.96 8.57
N LEU A 544 11.28 -14.74 9.48
CA LEU A 544 10.92 -14.28 10.82
C LEU A 544 12.15 -13.86 11.63
N LEU A 545 13.27 -14.56 11.50
CA LEU A 545 14.54 -14.16 12.09
C LEU A 545 15.00 -12.78 11.56
N ALA A 546 14.96 -12.58 10.24
CA ALA A 546 15.30 -11.30 9.63
C ALA A 546 14.37 -10.16 10.09
N ILE A 547 13.07 -10.43 10.17
CA ILE A 547 12.06 -9.48 10.71
C ILE A 547 12.35 -9.17 12.17
N SER A 548 12.63 -10.16 13.01
CA SER A 548 12.94 -9.95 14.44
C SER A 548 14.20 -9.09 14.63
N ILE A 549 15.20 -9.26 13.75
CA ILE A 549 16.40 -8.41 13.72
C ILE A 549 16.02 -6.98 13.32
N ALA A 550 15.22 -6.80 12.28
CA ALA A 550 14.75 -5.48 11.84
C ALA A 550 13.88 -4.78 12.89
N GLU A 551 13.02 -5.50 13.60
CA GLU A 551 12.22 -5.01 14.73
C GLU A 551 13.11 -4.53 15.88
N SER A 552 14.17 -5.27 16.19
CA SER A 552 15.11 -4.94 17.27
C SER A 552 16.06 -3.79 16.92
N GLN A 553 16.66 -3.80 15.73
CA GLN A 553 17.72 -2.87 15.33
C GLN A 553 17.17 -1.60 14.68
N TRP A 554 16.17 -1.73 13.81
CA TRP A 554 15.64 -0.63 13.01
C TRP A 554 14.25 -0.18 13.45
N LYS A 555 13.67 -0.81 14.48
CA LYS A 555 12.31 -0.53 14.97
C LYS A 555 11.26 -0.66 13.85
N SER A 556 11.54 -1.52 12.87
CA SER A 556 10.64 -1.80 11.74
C SER A 556 9.41 -2.55 12.22
N VAL A 557 8.26 -2.26 11.62
CA VAL A 557 6.95 -2.87 11.92
C VAL A 557 6.24 -3.37 10.67
N SER A 558 6.76 -3.07 9.49
CA SER A 558 6.22 -3.50 8.19
C SER A 558 6.13 -5.03 8.04
N GLY A 559 6.91 -5.80 8.80
CA GLY A 559 6.94 -7.27 8.77
C GLY A 559 5.70 -7.98 9.36
N TYR A 560 4.73 -7.27 9.93
CA TYR A 560 3.60 -7.86 10.66
C TYR A 560 2.82 -8.91 9.86
N SER A 561 2.63 -8.69 8.55
CA SER A 561 1.90 -9.62 7.67
C SER A 561 2.62 -10.96 7.53
N LEU A 562 3.95 -10.94 7.50
CA LEU A 562 4.80 -12.13 7.43
C LEU A 562 4.89 -12.86 8.77
N VAL A 563 4.80 -12.15 9.91
CA VAL A 563 4.68 -12.77 11.25
C VAL A 563 3.36 -13.54 11.38
N MET A 564 2.25 -12.97 10.90
CA MET A 564 0.95 -13.66 10.79
C MET A 564 1.02 -14.88 9.87
N MET A 565 1.69 -14.73 8.73
CA MET A 565 1.91 -15.83 7.80
C MET A 565 2.70 -16.98 8.43
N HIS A 566 3.76 -16.68 9.18
CA HIS A 566 4.49 -17.72 9.89
C HIS A 566 3.64 -18.41 10.97
N SER A 567 2.79 -17.66 11.68
CA SER A 567 1.85 -18.21 12.68
C SER A 567 0.89 -19.23 12.05
N THR A 568 0.27 -18.87 10.93
CA THR A 568 -0.68 -19.75 10.23
C THR A 568 0.01 -20.96 9.60
N VAL A 569 1.22 -20.79 9.04
CA VAL A 569 2.06 -21.88 8.55
C VAL A 569 2.44 -22.85 9.67
N PHE A 570 2.83 -22.34 10.85
CA PHE A 570 3.12 -23.17 12.02
C PHE A 570 1.93 -24.06 12.40
N VAL A 571 0.74 -23.49 12.53
CA VAL A 571 -0.47 -24.25 12.89
C VAL A 571 -0.83 -25.27 11.79
N ALA A 572 -0.76 -24.87 10.52
CA ALA A 572 -1.05 -25.78 9.41
C ALA A 572 -0.04 -26.94 9.35
N PHE A 573 1.25 -26.68 9.60
CA PHE A 573 2.28 -27.72 9.64
C PHE A 573 2.10 -28.64 10.85
N LEU A 574 1.76 -28.10 12.01
CA LEU A 574 1.43 -28.89 13.20
C LEU A 574 0.27 -29.86 12.93
N ILE A 575 -0.81 -29.40 12.27
CA ILE A 575 -1.92 -30.28 11.84
C ILE A 575 -1.41 -31.41 10.93
N GLY A 576 -0.49 -31.12 10.02
CA GLY A 576 0.11 -32.11 9.11
C GLY A 576 0.97 -33.17 9.83
N LEU A 577 1.61 -32.80 10.95
CA LEU A 577 2.30 -33.76 11.82
C LEU A 577 1.31 -34.57 12.66
N LEU A 578 0.29 -33.91 13.23
CA LEU A 578 -0.73 -34.57 14.06
C LEU A 578 -1.54 -35.60 13.27
N GLU A 579 -1.80 -35.35 11.99
CA GLU A 579 -2.46 -36.29 11.09
C GLU A 579 -1.72 -37.64 11.01
N MET A 580 -0.39 -37.67 11.15
CA MET A 580 0.38 -38.91 11.11
C MET A 580 0.06 -39.86 12.27
N PHE A 581 -0.50 -39.37 13.39
CA PHE A 581 -0.97 -40.25 14.46
C PHE A 581 -2.14 -41.15 14.04
N SER A 582 -2.89 -40.78 13.00
CA SER A 582 -3.98 -41.60 12.44
C SER A 582 -3.48 -42.81 11.65
N LEU A 583 -2.24 -42.75 11.15
CA LEU A 583 -1.65 -43.83 10.35
C LEU A 583 -1.32 -45.07 11.21
N PRO A 584 -1.29 -46.28 10.62
CA PRO A 584 -0.74 -47.46 11.29
C PRO A 584 0.74 -47.25 11.63
N SER A 585 1.27 -48.01 12.60
CA SER A 585 2.71 -47.98 12.84
C SER A 585 3.44 -48.52 11.59
N LYS A 586 4.65 -48.00 11.33
CA LYS A 586 5.40 -48.38 10.13
C LYS A 586 5.71 -49.88 10.11
N LYS A 587 6.00 -50.47 11.27
CA LYS A 587 6.18 -51.92 11.44
C LYS A 587 4.90 -52.71 11.17
N ASP A 588 3.76 -52.27 11.68
CA ASP A 588 2.49 -52.98 11.46
C ASP A 588 2.09 -52.94 9.98
N TYR A 589 2.24 -51.77 9.34
CA TYR A 589 2.01 -51.65 7.91
C TYR A 589 2.98 -52.52 7.10
N ALA A 590 4.27 -52.54 7.46
CA ALA A 590 5.26 -53.38 6.80
C ALA A 590 4.88 -54.87 6.93
N MET A 591 4.49 -55.34 8.11
CA MET A 591 4.02 -56.71 8.30
C MET A 591 2.77 -57.02 7.46
N GLN A 592 1.77 -56.14 7.47
CA GLN A 592 0.55 -56.33 6.68
C GLN A 592 0.82 -56.35 5.16
N ALA A 593 1.71 -55.49 4.68
CA ALA A 593 2.11 -55.45 3.27
C ALA A 593 2.87 -56.71 2.86
N TYR A 594 3.78 -57.21 3.72
CA TYR A 594 4.49 -58.46 3.52
C TYR A 594 3.54 -59.65 3.44
N ASP A 595 2.63 -59.78 4.41
CA ASP A 595 1.66 -60.87 4.49
C ASP A 595 0.72 -60.87 3.28
N ALA A 596 0.32 -59.69 2.80
CA ALA A 596 -0.50 -59.54 1.60
C ALA A 596 0.26 -59.96 0.33
N GLU A 597 1.53 -59.59 0.19
CA GLU A 597 2.36 -59.99 -0.95
C GLU A 597 2.63 -61.51 -0.94
N ARG A 598 2.93 -62.08 0.22
CA ARG A 598 3.09 -63.52 0.41
C ARG A 598 1.81 -64.29 0.07
N ALA A 599 0.66 -63.85 0.58
CA ALA A 599 -0.62 -64.48 0.27
C ALA A 599 -0.94 -64.41 -1.24
N TYR A 600 -0.58 -63.31 -1.91
CA TYR A 600 -0.72 -63.19 -3.36
C TYR A 600 0.19 -64.17 -4.10
N GLN A 601 1.47 -64.27 -3.71
CA GLN A 601 2.44 -65.19 -4.31
C GLN A 601 2.04 -66.65 -4.11
N GLU A 602 1.61 -67.04 -2.91
CA GLU A 602 1.11 -68.38 -2.60
C GLU A 602 -0.14 -68.73 -3.43
N THR A 603 -1.06 -67.77 -3.60
CA THR A 603 -2.26 -67.93 -4.43
C THR A 603 -1.91 -68.06 -5.91
N GLN A 604 -0.92 -67.31 -6.40
CA GLN A 604 -0.45 -67.36 -7.78
C GLN A 604 0.31 -68.66 -8.07
N ALA A 605 1.13 -69.13 -7.12
CA ALA A 605 1.80 -70.43 -7.18
C ALA A 605 0.79 -71.58 -7.21
N ALA A 606 -0.27 -71.51 -6.40
CA ALA A 606 -1.36 -72.50 -6.41
C ALA A 606 -2.18 -72.48 -7.72
N ALA A 607 -2.39 -71.29 -8.31
CA ALA A 607 -3.06 -71.13 -9.60
C ALA A 607 -2.20 -71.65 -10.76
N ASN A 608 -0.88 -71.41 -10.72
CA ASN A 608 0.06 -71.93 -11.71
C ASN A 608 0.20 -73.44 -11.59
N ALA A 609 0.29 -74.00 -10.37
CA ALA A 609 0.36 -75.43 -10.12
C ALA A 609 -0.87 -76.18 -10.67
N THR A 610 -2.06 -75.59 -10.57
CA THR A 610 -3.29 -76.14 -11.15
C THR A 610 -3.37 -76.01 -12.68
N ALA A 611 -2.71 -75.01 -13.28
CA ALA A 611 -2.56 -74.88 -14.73
C ALA A 611 -1.53 -75.88 -15.32
N THR A 612 -0.44 -76.17 -14.60
CA THR A 612 0.50 -77.24 -14.98
C THR A 612 -0.08 -78.65 -14.79
N ALA A 613 -0.89 -78.89 -13.75
CA ALA A 613 -1.56 -80.18 -13.56
C ALA A 613 -2.65 -80.48 -14.61
N THR A 614 -3.15 -79.45 -15.32
CA THR A 614 -4.14 -79.61 -16.41
C THR A 614 -3.50 -79.65 -17.81
N SER A 615 -2.18 -79.48 -17.91
CA SER A 615 -1.41 -79.59 -19.17
C SER A 615 -0.49 -80.82 -19.23
N ALA A 616 -0.44 -81.63 -18.16
CA ALA A 616 0.38 -82.85 -18.06
C ALA A 616 -0.48 -84.15 -18.12
N ASP A 617 -1.47 -84.19 -19.01
CA ASP A 617 -2.18 -85.43 -19.36
C ASP A 617 -2.20 -85.54 -20.89
N GLY A 618 -1.05 -85.90 -21.45
CA GLY A 618 -0.83 -86.06 -22.89
C GLY A 618 0.66 -86.28 -23.18
N ASP A 619 0.99 -87.50 -23.59
CA ASP A 619 2.30 -88.03 -24.00
C ASP A 619 3.34 -88.28 -22.89
N ASP A 620 3.61 -89.57 -22.63
CA ASP A 620 4.83 -90.17 -23.16
C ASP A 620 4.83 -91.72 -23.06
N ARG A 621 5.01 -92.34 -24.23
CA ARG A 621 5.28 -93.76 -24.46
C ARG A 621 6.78 -93.94 -24.68
N ALA A 622 7.26 -95.12 -24.26
CA ALA A 622 8.49 -95.81 -24.66
C ALA A 622 9.78 -95.50 -23.88
N LEU A 623 10.34 -96.53 -23.20
CA LEU A 623 11.53 -97.27 -23.67
C LEU A 623 12.01 -98.32 -22.61
N ILE A 624 12.08 -99.58 -23.07
CA ILE A 624 13.05 -100.64 -22.74
C ILE A 624 12.92 -101.48 -21.43
N SER A 625 12.65 -102.77 -21.70
CA SER A 625 12.68 -104.10 -21.03
C SER A 625 13.96 -104.57 -20.28
N PRO A 626 14.04 -105.79 -19.66
CA PRO A 626 13.01 -106.62 -18.96
C PRO A 626 13.49 -107.45 -17.70
N THR A 627 12.52 -108.17 -17.08
CA THR A 627 12.56 -109.51 -16.37
C THR A 627 13.05 -109.66 -14.91
N PRO A 628 12.65 -110.74 -14.17
CA PRO A 628 11.43 -111.61 -14.25
C PRO A 628 10.78 -111.97 -12.89
N GLY A 629 9.57 -112.53 -12.93
CA GLY A 629 8.92 -113.26 -11.82
C GLY A 629 7.40 -113.05 -11.80
N GLU A 630 6.66 -113.68 -12.69
CA GLU A 630 6.01 -115.01 -12.53
C GLU A 630 4.53 -114.90 -12.11
N ILE A 631 3.69 -115.42 -13.03
CA ILE A 631 2.48 -116.22 -12.81
C ILE A 631 1.21 -115.41 -12.43
N ASP A 632 0.34 -115.13 -13.40
CA ASP A 632 -0.85 -115.95 -13.79
C ASP A 632 -2.02 -115.64 -12.83
N SER A 633 -3.28 -115.47 -13.20
CA SER A 633 -4.04 -115.57 -14.45
C SER A 633 -5.45 -115.01 -14.19
N ARG A 634 -6.13 -114.61 -15.27
CA ARG A 634 -7.60 -114.70 -15.49
C ARG A 634 -8.53 -113.84 -14.62
N SER A 635 -9.12 -112.79 -15.20
CA SER A 635 -10.33 -112.78 -16.05
C SER A 635 -11.64 -113.05 -15.30
N LEU A 636 -12.54 -112.07 -15.30
CA LEU A 636 -13.90 -112.08 -15.88
C LEU A 636 -14.70 -110.92 -15.24
N VAL A 637 -15.10 -109.91 -16.03
CA VAL A 637 -16.48 -109.70 -16.53
C VAL A 637 -17.51 -109.56 -15.40
N SER A 638 -18.04 -108.36 -15.16
CA SER A 638 -19.41 -108.01 -15.57
C SER A 638 -19.85 -106.63 -15.07
N GLU A 639 -20.47 -105.89 -16.00
CA GLU A 639 -21.67 -105.06 -15.85
C GLU A 639 -21.79 -103.97 -14.78
N CYS A 640 -21.91 -102.75 -15.30
CA CYS A 640 -22.56 -101.61 -14.64
C CYS A 640 -24.06 -101.84 -14.43
N PRO A 641 -24.64 -101.15 -13.44
CA PRO A 641 -25.73 -100.23 -13.78
C PRO A 641 -25.66 -98.86 -13.05
N GLU A 642 -26.02 -97.80 -13.77
CA GLU A 642 -26.42 -96.48 -13.24
C GLU A 642 -27.84 -96.51 -12.60
N PRO A 643 -28.42 -95.38 -12.15
CA PRO A 643 -27.97 -94.41 -11.15
C PRO A 643 -29.04 -94.20 -10.05
N ILE A 644 -28.68 -93.60 -8.91
CA ILE A 644 -29.67 -93.07 -7.95
C ILE A 644 -29.35 -91.61 -7.71
N ALA A 645 -30.31 -90.75 -8.07
CA ALA A 645 -30.33 -89.34 -7.76
C ALA A 645 -30.84 -89.12 -6.33
N SER A 646 -30.24 -88.19 -5.60
CA SER A 646 -30.89 -87.50 -4.49
C SER A 646 -30.53 -86.02 -4.51
N GLU A 647 -31.58 -85.23 -4.26
CA GLU A 647 -31.65 -83.76 -4.20
C GLU A 647 -30.73 -83.16 -3.13
N GLU A 648 -30.05 -82.06 -3.47
CA GLU A 648 -30.06 -80.80 -2.70
C GLU A 648 -29.64 -79.67 -3.65
N THR A 649 -30.52 -78.69 -3.89
CA THR A 649 -30.24 -77.48 -4.69
C THR A 649 -30.68 -76.25 -3.90
N PRO A 650 -29.91 -75.15 -3.85
CA PRO A 650 -30.45 -73.83 -3.60
C PRO A 650 -30.67 -73.05 -4.92
N LEU A 651 -31.86 -72.47 -5.01
CA LEU A 651 -32.37 -71.57 -6.05
C LEU A 651 -31.69 -70.19 -6.06
N LEU A 652 -31.35 -69.67 -7.24
CA LEU A 652 -31.66 -68.30 -7.70
C LEU A 652 -31.33 -68.13 -9.20
N GLY A 653 -32.37 -67.97 -10.02
CA GLY A 653 -32.32 -67.61 -11.45
C GLY A 653 -32.52 -66.11 -11.66
N GLY A 654 -31.89 -65.51 -12.68
CA GLY A 654 -32.49 -65.17 -13.99
C GLY A 654 -31.87 -63.84 -14.49
N GLY A 655 -31.70 -63.52 -15.78
CA GLY A 655 -31.92 -64.20 -17.05
C GLY A 655 -31.46 -63.31 -18.25
N GLY A 656 -30.90 -63.94 -19.30
CA GLY A 656 -30.85 -63.49 -20.72
C GLY A 656 -29.71 -62.58 -21.22
N PRO A 657 -29.34 -62.61 -22.53
CA PRO A 657 -29.15 -63.77 -23.40
C PRO A 657 -27.75 -63.85 -24.08
N ALA A 658 -27.37 -65.10 -24.36
CA ALA A 658 -26.35 -65.66 -25.25
C ALA A 658 -25.46 -64.76 -26.15
N THR A 659 -24.14 -64.96 -26.03
CA THR A 659 -23.27 -65.23 -27.20
C THR A 659 -22.31 -66.38 -26.89
N ASN A 660 -22.33 -67.38 -27.77
CA ASN A 660 -21.62 -68.66 -27.68
C ASN A 660 -20.10 -68.53 -27.64
N ASN A 661 -19.46 -69.20 -26.68
CA ASN A 661 -18.28 -70.07 -26.84
C ASN A 661 -17.66 -70.38 -25.48
N LEU A 662 -18.14 -71.41 -24.79
CA LEU A 662 -17.44 -71.94 -23.62
C LEU A 662 -17.46 -73.46 -23.63
N ARG A 663 -16.25 -74.03 -23.80
CA ARG A 663 -15.92 -75.41 -23.43
C ARG A 663 -16.33 -75.60 -21.96
N SER A 664 -17.07 -76.67 -21.70
CA SER A 664 -17.49 -77.12 -20.38
C SER A 664 -16.27 -77.41 -19.49
N PHE A 665 -15.85 -76.45 -18.67
CA PHE A 665 -15.04 -76.73 -17.48
C PHE A 665 -16.00 -77.07 -16.33
N ARG A 666 -16.00 -78.34 -15.89
CA ARG A 666 -16.64 -78.75 -14.64
C ARG A 666 -15.94 -78.02 -13.48
N THR A 667 -16.60 -77.02 -12.90
CA THR A 667 -16.16 -76.41 -11.64
C THR A 667 -16.59 -77.33 -10.49
N THR A 668 -15.64 -77.97 -9.81
CA THR A 668 -15.91 -78.66 -8.54
C THR A 668 -16.22 -77.64 -7.44
N PHE A 669 -16.97 -78.05 -6.40
CA PHE A 669 -17.27 -77.21 -5.22
C PHE A 669 -16.00 -76.57 -4.62
N ALA A 670 -14.88 -77.31 -4.62
CA ALA A 670 -13.57 -76.81 -4.19
C ALA A 670 -12.99 -75.71 -5.11
N SER A 671 -13.19 -75.79 -6.43
CA SER A 671 -12.75 -74.75 -7.38
C SER A 671 -13.62 -73.49 -7.32
N GLY A 672 -14.94 -73.65 -7.08
CA GLY A 672 -15.87 -72.55 -6.85
C GLY A 672 -15.61 -71.86 -5.51
N TYR A 673 -15.35 -72.63 -4.45
CA TYR A 673 -14.96 -72.13 -3.14
C TYR A 673 -13.58 -71.46 -3.17
N ARG A 674 -12.60 -71.98 -3.92
CA ARG A 674 -11.30 -71.30 -4.09
C ARG A 674 -11.42 -70.03 -4.92
N ARG A 675 -12.24 -69.99 -5.98
CA ARG A 675 -12.52 -68.75 -6.72
C ARG A 675 -13.32 -67.75 -5.88
N SER A 676 -14.24 -68.21 -5.03
CA SER A 676 -14.96 -67.33 -4.11
C SER A 676 -14.05 -66.84 -2.99
N VAL A 677 -13.14 -67.66 -2.46
CA VAL A 677 -12.09 -67.26 -1.50
C VAL A 677 -11.09 -66.32 -2.16
N VAL A 678 -10.70 -66.52 -3.41
CA VAL A 678 -9.87 -65.56 -4.17
C VAL A 678 -10.66 -64.27 -4.44
N ALA A 679 -11.95 -64.34 -4.76
CA ALA A 679 -12.80 -63.17 -4.94
C ALA A 679 -13.09 -62.45 -3.62
N ILE A 680 -13.17 -63.17 -2.49
CA ILE A 680 -13.36 -62.69 -1.13
C ILE A 680 -12.05 -62.15 -0.56
N ALA A 681 -10.91 -62.76 -0.83
CA ALA A 681 -9.58 -62.27 -0.50
C ALA A 681 -9.23 -61.02 -1.31
N ARG A 682 -9.61 -61.00 -2.60
CA ARG A 682 -9.53 -59.79 -3.46
C ARG A 682 -10.56 -58.74 -3.04
N ARG A 683 -11.74 -59.13 -2.52
CA ARG A 683 -12.71 -58.22 -1.89
C ARG A 683 -12.20 -57.70 -0.55
N HIS A 684 -11.49 -58.48 0.26
CA HIS A 684 -10.92 -58.07 1.54
C HIS A 684 -9.67 -57.21 1.35
N LEU A 685 -8.84 -57.49 0.33
CA LEU A 685 -7.76 -56.60 -0.11
C LEU A 685 -8.30 -55.25 -0.64
N ASN A 686 -9.47 -55.26 -1.30
CA ASN A 686 -10.10 -54.06 -1.82
C ASN A 686 -11.13 -53.42 -0.86
N SER A 687 -11.44 -54.03 0.30
CA SER A 687 -12.45 -53.49 1.24
C SER A 687 -11.87 -52.56 2.30
N HIS A 688 -10.55 -52.39 2.34
CA HIS A 688 -9.90 -51.39 3.17
C HIS A 688 -9.28 -50.32 2.25
N THR A 689 -9.97 -49.18 2.22
CA THR A 689 -9.50 -47.83 1.85
C THR A 689 -8.98 -47.64 0.40
N GLU A 690 -9.80 -47.00 -0.44
CA GLU A 690 -9.40 -46.55 -1.79
C GLU A 690 -8.28 -45.50 -1.70
N LYS A 691 -7.02 -45.93 -1.91
CA LYS A 691 -5.89 -45.01 -2.10
C LYS A 691 -6.15 -44.09 -3.30
N TYR A 692 -5.67 -42.85 -3.22
CA TYR A 692 -5.85 -41.91 -4.32
C TYR A 692 -4.80 -42.13 -5.43
N GLY A 693 -5.25 -42.63 -6.58
CA GLY A 693 -4.39 -42.81 -7.76
C GLY A 693 -3.22 -43.76 -7.50
N ASN A 694 -2.00 -43.30 -7.84
CA ASN A 694 -0.76 -44.08 -7.73
C ASN A 694 0.10 -43.67 -6.52
N GLU A 695 -0.53 -43.17 -5.45
CA GLU A 695 0.16 -42.85 -4.19
C GLU A 695 0.53 -44.10 -3.40
N GLN A 696 1.32 -43.92 -2.34
CA GLN A 696 1.76 -45.01 -1.48
C GLN A 696 0.57 -45.71 -0.80
N ASP A 697 0.60 -47.04 -0.66
CA ASP A 697 -0.58 -47.78 -0.19
C ASP A 697 -0.99 -47.43 1.25
N TRP A 698 -0.03 -47.14 2.13
CA TRP A 698 -0.30 -46.66 3.49
C TRP A 698 -1.07 -45.33 3.56
N SER A 699 -1.13 -44.57 2.46
CA SER A 699 -1.85 -43.27 2.42
C SER A 699 -3.36 -43.43 2.48
N ALA A 700 -3.87 -44.64 2.24
CA ALA A 700 -5.30 -44.92 2.23
C ALA A 700 -5.97 -44.68 3.60
N ASP A 701 -5.19 -44.78 4.69
CA ASP A 701 -5.64 -44.53 6.07
C ASP A 701 -5.60 -43.05 6.48
N MET A 702 -5.13 -42.15 5.59
CA MET A 702 -5.11 -40.71 5.88
C MET A 702 -6.50 -40.10 5.87
N HIS A 703 -6.75 -39.17 6.78
CA HIS A 703 -7.97 -38.38 6.79
C HIS A 703 -8.09 -37.48 5.56
N THR A 704 -9.16 -37.65 4.79
CA THR A 704 -9.38 -36.93 3.54
C THR A 704 -9.82 -35.47 3.70
N TRP A 705 -10.09 -34.98 4.91
CA TRP A 705 -10.71 -33.66 5.17
C TRP A 705 -9.79 -32.63 5.85
N THR A 706 -8.68 -33.06 6.45
CA THR A 706 -7.73 -32.21 7.21
C THR A 706 -7.12 -31.09 6.35
N TRP A 707 -7.02 -31.30 5.04
CA TRP A 707 -6.46 -30.33 4.10
C TRP A 707 -7.30 -29.06 4.05
N LEU A 708 -8.62 -29.17 4.22
CA LEU A 708 -9.51 -28.02 4.18
C LEU A 708 -9.26 -27.12 5.39
N LEU A 709 -9.05 -27.69 6.59
CA LEU A 709 -8.65 -26.91 7.76
C LEU A 709 -7.33 -26.18 7.52
N GLN A 710 -6.33 -26.88 6.96
CA GLN A 710 -5.05 -26.27 6.63
C GLN A 710 -5.20 -25.14 5.61
N ALA A 711 -6.04 -25.33 4.58
CA ALA A 711 -6.33 -24.31 3.57
C ALA A 711 -7.08 -23.10 4.15
N LEU A 712 -8.02 -23.31 5.08
CA LEU A 712 -8.78 -22.25 5.75
C LEU A 712 -7.95 -21.47 6.78
N ILE A 713 -6.91 -22.07 7.35
CA ILE A 713 -5.95 -21.37 8.21
C ILE A 713 -4.93 -20.61 7.36
N LEU A 714 -4.43 -21.22 6.28
CA LEU A 714 -3.35 -20.68 5.47
C LEU A 714 -3.80 -19.63 4.43
N GLY A 715 -4.96 -19.81 3.81
CA GLY A 715 -5.43 -18.93 2.73
C GLY A 715 -6.03 -17.63 3.28
N PRO A 716 -7.19 -17.68 3.98
CA PRO A 716 -7.94 -16.51 4.42
C PRO A 716 -7.13 -15.43 5.13
N VAL A 717 -6.52 -15.73 6.27
CA VAL A 717 -5.79 -14.74 7.07
C VAL A 717 -4.68 -14.07 6.27
N ASN A 718 -3.93 -14.84 5.48
CA ASN A 718 -2.78 -14.30 4.75
C ASN A 718 -3.19 -13.50 3.52
N LEU A 719 -4.19 -13.95 2.77
CA LEU A 719 -4.69 -13.21 1.61
C LEU A 719 -5.33 -11.88 2.04
N MET A 720 -6.03 -11.86 3.19
CA MET A 720 -6.60 -10.64 3.77
C MET A 720 -5.56 -9.58 4.15
N LEU A 721 -4.31 -9.98 4.42
CA LEU A 721 -3.23 -9.06 4.78
C LEU A 721 -2.34 -8.74 3.58
N LEU A 722 -1.95 -9.74 2.79
CA LEU A 722 -1.02 -9.59 1.67
C LEU A 722 -1.64 -8.86 0.48
N ALA A 723 -2.91 -9.14 0.13
CA ALA A 723 -3.52 -8.55 -1.06
C ALA A 723 -3.74 -7.02 -0.92
N PRO A 724 -4.37 -6.50 0.16
CA PRO A 724 -4.51 -5.05 0.33
C PRO A 724 -3.15 -4.35 0.46
N THR A 725 -2.19 -4.97 1.15
CA THR A 725 -0.83 -4.42 1.29
C THR A 725 -0.11 -4.31 -0.06
N GLY A 726 -0.18 -5.36 -0.88
CA GLY A 726 0.40 -5.36 -2.22
C GLY A 726 -0.25 -4.31 -3.12
N LEU A 727 -1.59 -4.25 -3.12
CA LEU A 727 -2.35 -3.24 -3.88
C LEU A 727 -1.97 -1.81 -3.47
N PHE A 728 -1.91 -1.54 -2.17
CA PHE A 728 -1.50 -0.24 -1.62
C PHE A 728 -0.09 0.16 -2.08
N LEU A 729 0.89 -0.73 -1.91
CA LEU A 729 2.28 -0.46 -2.28
C LEU A 729 2.42 -0.19 -3.79
N VAL A 730 1.87 -1.06 -4.64
CA VAL A 730 1.98 -0.90 -6.10
C VAL A 730 1.28 0.38 -6.57
N SER A 731 0.08 0.68 -6.04
CA SER A 731 -0.65 1.91 -6.38
C SER A 731 0.12 3.18 -5.96
N SER A 732 0.90 3.10 -4.88
CA SER A 732 1.71 4.22 -4.39
C SER A 732 2.97 4.48 -5.22
N MET A 733 3.42 3.50 -6.01
CA MET A 733 4.69 3.55 -6.77
C MET A 733 4.50 3.47 -8.29
N ASN A 734 3.27 3.37 -8.80
CA ASN A 734 3.02 3.22 -10.23
C ASN A 734 3.44 4.46 -11.06
N GLN A 735 3.64 5.62 -10.41
CA GLN A 735 4.09 6.87 -11.05
C GLN A 735 5.59 7.10 -10.99
N THR A 736 6.32 6.33 -10.17
CA THR A 736 7.77 6.51 -9.93
C THR A 736 8.57 6.53 -11.22
N GLY A 737 8.18 5.73 -12.23
CA GLY A 737 8.79 5.74 -13.56
C GLY A 737 8.63 7.07 -14.31
N ALA A 738 7.42 7.64 -14.30
CA ALA A 738 7.12 8.90 -14.97
C ALA A 738 7.82 10.10 -14.32
N ASP A 739 8.14 9.99 -13.02
CA ASP A 739 8.91 10.98 -12.25
C ASP A 739 10.43 10.88 -12.45
N GLY A 740 10.91 9.95 -13.29
CA GLY A 740 12.33 9.78 -13.65
C GLY A 740 13.08 8.71 -12.86
N SER A 741 12.42 8.09 -11.87
CA SER A 741 13.01 7.02 -11.06
C SER A 741 12.84 5.65 -11.71
N ASN A 742 13.61 4.64 -11.25
CA ASN A 742 13.54 3.30 -11.83
C ASN A 742 12.22 2.60 -11.50
N SER A 743 11.41 2.29 -12.51
CA SER A 743 10.12 1.58 -12.40
C SER A 743 10.23 0.11 -11.99
N LEU A 744 11.43 -0.48 -12.01
CA LEU A 744 11.63 -1.90 -11.69
C LEU A 744 11.12 -2.26 -10.31
N ILE A 745 11.22 -1.33 -9.35
CA ILE A 745 10.78 -1.53 -7.97
C ILE A 745 9.29 -1.88 -7.94
N SER A 746 8.44 -1.15 -8.69
CA SER A 746 7.00 -1.37 -8.75
C SER A 746 6.65 -2.77 -9.31
N TYR A 747 7.33 -3.19 -10.39
CA TYR A 747 7.14 -4.52 -10.97
C TYR A 747 7.68 -5.64 -10.06
N ALA A 748 8.80 -5.41 -9.38
CA ALA A 748 9.39 -6.37 -8.44
C ALA A 748 8.48 -6.60 -7.23
N PHE A 749 7.89 -5.54 -6.67
CA PHE A 749 6.90 -5.66 -5.58
C PHE A 749 5.64 -6.40 -6.06
N CYS A 750 5.11 -6.08 -7.24
CA CYS A 750 3.97 -6.81 -7.81
C CYS A 750 4.28 -8.30 -7.97
N GLY A 751 5.44 -8.65 -8.54
CA GLY A 751 5.90 -10.03 -8.67
C GLY A 751 6.10 -10.74 -7.33
N MET A 752 6.71 -10.08 -6.35
CA MET A 752 6.92 -10.62 -5.00
C MET A 752 5.59 -10.96 -4.31
N PHE A 753 4.63 -10.04 -4.29
CA PHE A 753 3.31 -10.29 -3.69
C PHE A 753 2.53 -11.36 -4.45
N ALA A 754 2.62 -11.40 -5.79
CA ALA A 754 2.03 -12.47 -6.59
C ALA A 754 2.59 -13.86 -6.23
N ILE A 755 3.91 -13.97 -6.00
CA ILE A 755 4.55 -15.20 -5.54
C ILE A 755 4.10 -15.54 -4.13
N LEU A 756 4.17 -14.59 -3.18
CA LEU A 756 3.78 -14.82 -1.78
C LEU A 756 2.35 -15.34 -1.68
N MET A 757 1.42 -14.72 -2.41
CA MET A 757 0.03 -15.17 -2.45
C MET A 757 -0.11 -16.55 -3.10
N SER A 758 0.57 -16.83 -4.21
CA SER A 758 0.45 -18.10 -4.93
C SER A 758 1.10 -19.28 -4.19
N VAL A 759 2.17 -19.02 -3.45
CA VAL A 759 2.91 -20.02 -2.65
C VAL A 759 2.04 -20.61 -1.53
N LEU A 760 1.04 -19.88 -1.04
CA LEU A 760 0.09 -20.39 -0.04
C LEU A 760 -0.80 -21.51 -0.58
N ALA A 761 -1.03 -21.59 -1.90
CA ALA A 761 -1.77 -22.69 -2.52
C ALA A 761 -0.91 -23.93 -2.75
N LEU A 762 0.43 -23.81 -2.75
CA LEU A 762 1.38 -24.84 -3.18
C LEU A 762 1.19 -26.21 -2.51
N PRO A 763 0.88 -26.32 -1.19
CA PRO A 763 0.58 -27.62 -0.56
C PRO A 763 -0.55 -28.41 -1.23
N PHE A 764 -1.45 -27.73 -1.95
CA PHE A 764 -2.66 -28.30 -2.54
C PHE A 764 -2.65 -28.31 -4.08
N LEU A 765 -1.77 -27.51 -4.72
CA LEU A 765 -1.76 -27.29 -6.18
C LEU A 765 -1.65 -28.57 -7.03
N HIS A 766 -0.94 -29.60 -6.56
CA HIS A 766 -0.77 -30.86 -7.31
C HIS A 766 -2.10 -31.61 -7.57
N ARG A 767 -3.16 -31.31 -6.79
CA ARG A 767 -4.52 -31.82 -6.99
C ARG A 767 -5.36 -30.99 -7.98
N VAL A 768 -4.95 -29.78 -8.34
CA VAL A 768 -5.71 -28.92 -9.27
C VAL A 768 -5.62 -29.49 -10.69
N PRO A 769 -6.73 -29.64 -11.43
CA PRO A 769 -6.74 -30.11 -12.81
C PRO A 769 -6.16 -29.05 -13.76
N SER A 770 -5.67 -29.49 -14.93
CA SER A 770 -4.97 -28.63 -15.88
C SER A 770 -5.79 -27.47 -16.44
N ARG A 771 -7.13 -27.54 -16.42
CA ARG A 771 -8.00 -26.52 -17.03
C ARG A 771 -7.78 -25.12 -16.45
N ILE A 772 -7.64 -25.00 -15.13
CA ILE A 772 -7.48 -23.69 -14.46
C ILE A 772 -6.09 -23.08 -14.78
N PRO A 773 -4.97 -23.81 -14.61
CA PRO A 773 -3.64 -23.26 -14.90
C PRO A 773 -3.38 -23.02 -16.39
N MET A 774 -3.99 -23.81 -17.29
CA MET A 774 -3.94 -23.53 -18.73
C MET A 774 -4.68 -22.23 -19.09
N LEU A 775 -5.83 -21.97 -18.47
CA LEU A 775 -6.52 -20.69 -18.62
C LEU A 775 -5.65 -19.54 -18.11
N LEU A 776 -5.04 -19.68 -16.93
CA LEU A 776 -4.13 -18.67 -16.39
C LEU A 776 -2.89 -18.47 -17.27
N ALA A 777 -2.33 -19.52 -17.86
CA ALA A 777 -1.23 -19.40 -18.82
C ALA A 777 -1.65 -18.62 -20.08
N ALA A 778 -2.85 -18.86 -20.61
CA ALA A 778 -3.42 -18.07 -21.70
C ALA A 778 -3.62 -16.60 -21.31
N VAL A 779 -4.18 -16.34 -20.11
CA VAL A 779 -4.33 -14.99 -19.57
C VAL A 779 -2.97 -14.30 -19.42
N PHE A 780 -1.94 -15.01 -18.95
CA PHE A 780 -0.58 -14.50 -18.88
C PHE A 780 -0.05 -14.10 -20.27
N VAL A 781 -0.22 -14.92 -21.30
CA VAL A 781 0.25 -14.59 -22.66
C VAL A 781 -0.45 -13.32 -23.19
N VAL A 782 -1.77 -13.22 -23.01
CA VAL A 782 -2.54 -12.06 -23.47
C VAL A 782 -2.15 -10.80 -22.71
N THR A 783 -2.05 -10.87 -21.37
CA THR A 783 -1.69 -9.71 -20.54
C THR A 783 -0.22 -9.31 -20.70
N LEU A 784 0.70 -10.25 -20.92
CA LEU A 784 2.08 -9.95 -21.28
C LEU A 784 2.14 -9.21 -22.62
N ALA A 785 1.45 -9.70 -23.65
CA ALA A 785 1.40 -9.02 -24.94
C ALA A 785 0.84 -7.59 -24.82
N TYR A 786 -0.24 -7.40 -24.07
CA TYR A 786 -0.78 -6.07 -23.78
C TYR A 786 0.24 -5.20 -23.05
N ASN A 787 0.86 -5.70 -21.97
CA ASN A 787 1.83 -4.93 -21.18
C ASN A 787 3.07 -4.53 -21.99
N LEU A 788 3.45 -5.30 -23.01
CA LEU A 788 4.57 -5.00 -23.89
C LEU A 788 4.24 -4.01 -25.01
N LEU A 789 2.97 -3.91 -25.43
CA LEU A 789 2.57 -3.17 -26.63
C LEU A 789 1.70 -1.93 -26.35
N ALA A 790 1.04 -1.89 -25.19
CA ALA A 790 0.11 -0.81 -24.85
C ALA A 790 0.84 0.52 -24.64
N PHE A 791 0.24 1.61 -25.12
CA PHE A 791 0.72 2.95 -24.79
C PHE A 791 0.54 3.20 -23.29
N PRO A 792 1.56 3.70 -22.56
CA PRO A 792 1.55 3.72 -21.09
C PRO A 792 0.59 4.75 -20.48
N PHE A 793 0.09 5.73 -21.25
CA PHE A 793 -0.76 6.82 -20.75
C PHE A 793 -2.16 6.80 -21.37
N SER A 794 -3.12 7.46 -20.71
CA SER A 794 -4.49 7.59 -21.20
C SER A 794 -5.15 8.88 -20.70
N ALA A 795 -6.34 9.22 -21.20
CA ALA A 795 -7.10 10.38 -20.71
C ALA A 795 -7.47 10.29 -19.21
N GLN A 796 -7.50 9.07 -18.63
CA GLN A 796 -7.77 8.85 -17.21
C GLN A 796 -6.49 8.80 -16.35
N ALA A 797 -5.35 8.52 -16.97
CA ALA A 797 -4.03 8.46 -16.35
C ALA A 797 -3.04 9.27 -17.21
N ARG A 798 -3.13 10.59 -17.09
CA ARG A 798 -2.38 11.54 -17.93
C ARG A 798 -0.94 11.70 -17.45
N TYR A 799 0.00 11.70 -18.39
CA TYR A 799 1.41 11.99 -18.15
C TYR A 799 1.60 13.45 -17.72
N LYS A 800 2.32 13.69 -16.62
CA LYS A 800 2.57 15.05 -16.11
C LYS A 800 3.80 15.67 -16.75
N ALA A 801 3.62 16.82 -17.38
CA ALA A 801 4.69 17.67 -17.90
C ALA A 801 4.74 18.97 -17.10
N TYR A 802 5.92 19.31 -16.57
CA TYR A 802 6.11 20.38 -15.59
C TYR A 802 6.46 21.70 -16.28
N PHE A 803 5.54 22.65 -16.28
CA PHE A 803 5.63 23.91 -17.00
C PHE A 803 6.18 25.06 -16.13
N GLN A 804 7.02 25.90 -16.73
CA GLN A 804 7.36 27.24 -16.24
C GLN A 804 7.73 28.15 -17.42
N GLN A 805 7.27 29.39 -17.39
CA GLN A 805 7.72 30.45 -18.29
C GLN A 805 8.64 31.41 -17.53
N SER A 806 9.76 31.77 -18.14
CA SER A 806 10.68 32.78 -17.63
C SER A 806 10.70 33.98 -18.57
N ILE A 807 10.65 35.19 -18.02
CA ILE A 807 10.68 36.46 -18.75
C ILE A 807 11.78 37.32 -18.14
N ASP A 808 12.79 37.64 -18.94
CA ASP A 808 13.82 38.60 -18.57
C ASP A 808 13.26 40.02 -18.78
N VAL A 809 13.11 40.77 -17.70
CA VAL A 809 12.48 42.10 -17.69
C VAL A 809 13.35 43.14 -18.39
N ASP A 810 14.67 42.99 -18.35
CA ASP A 810 15.61 43.96 -18.91
C ASP A 810 15.74 43.81 -20.43
N THR A 811 15.67 42.59 -20.95
CA THR A 811 15.82 42.27 -22.39
C THR A 811 14.49 42.00 -23.10
N GLY A 812 13.43 41.69 -22.35
CA GLY A 812 12.14 41.27 -22.88
C GLY A 812 12.12 39.84 -23.44
N VAL A 813 13.20 39.07 -23.27
CA VAL A 813 13.30 37.69 -23.77
C VAL A 813 12.42 36.77 -22.93
N SER A 814 11.56 35.98 -23.59
CA SER A 814 10.80 34.93 -22.92
C SER A 814 11.19 33.53 -23.37
N THR A 815 11.37 32.67 -22.38
CA THR A 815 11.73 31.27 -22.55
C THR A 815 10.73 30.40 -21.80
N VAL A 816 10.24 29.36 -22.46
CA VAL A 816 9.38 28.35 -21.85
C VAL A 816 10.22 27.13 -21.54
N ARG A 817 10.00 26.54 -20.37
CA ARG A 817 10.65 25.32 -19.88
C ARG A 817 9.59 24.26 -19.58
N LEU A 818 9.82 23.05 -20.09
CA LEU A 818 9.03 21.86 -19.78
C LEU A 818 9.96 20.76 -19.24
N ASP A 819 9.73 20.31 -17.99
CA ASP A 819 10.52 19.23 -17.37
C ASP A 819 9.76 17.89 -17.41
N GLY A 820 10.47 16.80 -17.69
CA GLY A 820 9.90 15.45 -17.86
C GLY A 820 10.77 14.51 -18.71
N LEU A 821 10.19 13.42 -19.21
CA LEU A 821 10.85 12.42 -20.05
C LEU A 821 10.87 12.90 -21.50
N GLU A 822 12.06 12.97 -22.10
CA GLU A 822 12.27 13.58 -23.42
C GLU A 822 11.38 12.98 -24.51
N GLU A 823 11.21 11.65 -24.50
CA GLU A 823 10.37 10.88 -25.43
C GLU A 823 8.92 11.40 -25.49
N TYR A 824 8.37 11.81 -24.35
CA TYR A 824 6.98 12.26 -24.23
C TYR A 824 6.85 13.79 -24.28
N ILE A 825 7.88 14.52 -23.85
CA ILE A 825 7.90 15.98 -23.92
C ILE A 825 7.99 16.50 -25.34
N ARG A 826 8.83 15.90 -26.19
CA ARG A 826 9.00 16.39 -27.57
C ARG A 826 7.69 16.37 -28.37
N PRO A 827 6.87 15.30 -28.34
CA PRO A 827 5.54 15.32 -28.95
C PRO A 827 4.60 16.37 -28.37
N ILE A 828 4.64 16.61 -27.05
CA ILE A 828 3.81 17.64 -26.41
C ILE A 828 4.22 19.02 -26.92
N ILE A 829 5.52 19.35 -26.92
CA ILE A 829 6.01 20.64 -27.42
C ILE A 829 5.66 20.79 -28.90
N ALA A 830 5.84 19.75 -29.72
CA ALA A 830 5.58 19.79 -31.16
C ALA A 830 4.10 20.02 -31.52
N SER A 831 3.16 19.76 -30.62
CA SER A 831 1.74 20.05 -30.84
C SER A 831 1.35 21.50 -30.53
N ILE A 832 2.26 22.28 -29.93
CA ILE A 832 1.97 23.66 -29.52
C ILE A 832 2.30 24.63 -30.66
N PRO A 833 1.38 25.51 -31.08
CA PRO A 833 1.65 26.53 -32.09
C PRO A 833 2.84 27.43 -31.71
N ALA A 834 2.97 27.79 -30.43
CA ALA A 834 4.03 28.64 -29.91
C ALA A 834 5.44 28.10 -30.19
N SER A 835 5.62 26.77 -30.26
CA SER A 835 6.91 26.15 -30.50
C SER A 835 7.25 25.96 -31.98
N SER A 836 6.33 26.29 -32.89
CA SER A 836 6.47 26.02 -34.32
C SER A 836 7.67 26.77 -34.92
N GLY A 837 8.64 26.02 -35.44
CA GLY A 837 9.89 26.58 -35.98
C GLY A 837 10.92 27.03 -34.94
N ALA A 838 10.62 26.89 -33.64
CA ALA A 838 11.58 27.19 -32.57
C ALA A 838 12.58 26.05 -32.37
N HIS A 839 13.84 26.41 -32.08
CA HIS A 839 14.85 25.43 -31.68
C HIS A 839 14.62 25.00 -30.23
N VAL A 840 14.35 23.71 -30.01
CA VAL A 840 14.11 23.12 -28.68
C VAL A 840 15.40 22.51 -28.16
N GLU A 841 15.96 23.09 -27.10
CA GLU A 841 17.14 22.58 -26.41
C GLU A 841 16.71 21.78 -25.18
N CYS A 842 17.08 20.50 -25.11
CA CYS A 842 16.81 19.64 -23.96
C CYS A 842 18.12 19.29 -23.27
N LEU A 843 18.28 19.73 -22.02
CA LEU A 843 19.45 19.43 -21.18
C LEU A 843 19.04 18.55 -20.00
N GLY A 844 20.00 17.88 -19.36
CA GLY A 844 19.75 17.11 -18.14
C GLY A 844 19.08 17.99 -17.07
N GLY A 845 18.00 17.50 -16.47
CA GLY A 845 17.18 18.29 -15.54
C GLY A 845 17.90 18.61 -14.23
N ASP A 846 17.70 19.84 -13.73
CA ASP A 846 18.33 20.34 -12.50
C ASP A 846 17.66 19.82 -11.21
N SER A 847 16.39 19.40 -11.27
CA SER A 847 15.54 19.17 -10.09
C SER A 847 15.24 17.70 -9.80
N ARG A 848 15.15 16.85 -10.82
CA ARG A 848 14.83 15.42 -10.68
C ARG A 848 15.75 14.58 -11.54
N SER A 849 16.47 13.67 -10.89
CA SER A 849 17.33 12.69 -11.57
C SER A 849 16.49 11.87 -12.56
N GLY A 850 16.95 11.76 -13.81
CA GLY A 850 16.28 11.00 -14.87
C GLY A 850 15.29 11.79 -15.74
N LEU A 851 14.99 13.06 -15.41
CA LEU A 851 14.19 13.95 -16.27
C LEU A 851 15.07 14.92 -17.05
N VAL A 852 14.61 15.36 -18.21
CA VAL A 852 15.21 16.44 -19.00
C VAL A 852 14.43 17.73 -18.82
N ALA A 853 15.10 18.86 -19.04
CA ALA A 853 14.51 20.18 -19.11
C ALA A 853 14.59 20.68 -20.55
N CYS A 854 13.46 20.69 -21.26
CA CYS A 854 13.38 21.18 -22.62
C CYS A 854 12.95 22.66 -22.64
N LYS A 855 13.74 23.49 -23.30
CA LYS A 855 13.56 24.95 -23.38
C LYS A 855 13.40 25.40 -24.82
N PHE A 856 12.54 26.39 -25.03
CA PHE A 856 12.41 27.08 -26.32
C PHE A 856 12.02 28.55 -26.11
N ASN A 857 12.43 29.39 -27.06
CA ASN A 857 12.23 30.85 -27.01
C ASN A 857 10.87 31.21 -27.64
N THR A 858 10.08 32.05 -26.95
CA THR A 858 8.75 32.51 -27.38
C THR A 858 8.66 34.04 -27.53
N THR A 859 9.81 34.74 -27.55
CA THR A 859 9.91 36.22 -27.57
C THR A 859 9.13 36.85 -28.75
N ASN A 860 9.19 36.24 -29.94
CA ASN A 860 8.49 36.76 -31.12
C ASN A 860 6.96 36.76 -30.99
N GLN A 861 6.39 35.99 -30.07
CA GLN A 861 4.94 35.88 -29.84
C GLN A 861 4.44 36.80 -28.70
N LEU A 862 5.34 37.26 -27.81
CA LEU A 862 4.99 38.27 -26.78
C LEU A 862 4.62 39.63 -27.38
N HIS A 863 5.21 39.99 -28.51
CA HIS A 863 4.91 41.25 -29.19
C HIS A 863 3.50 41.31 -29.79
N THR A 864 2.76 40.20 -29.81
CA THR A 864 1.42 40.08 -30.40
C THR A 864 0.33 39.71 -29.38
N GLN A 865 0.67 39.59 -28.10
CA GLN A 865 -0.23 39.07 -27.05
C GLN A 865 -0.46 40.10 -25.91
N PRO A 866 -1.64 40.10 -25.26
CA PRO A 866 -1.90 40.92 -24.07
C PRO A 866 -1.00 40.52 -22.89
N ASN A 867 -0.53 41.51 -22.15
CA ASN A 867 0.29 41.34 -20.97
C ASN A 867 -0.51 40.72 -19.80
N PRO A 868 0.01 39.67 -19.13
CA PRO A 868 -0.58 39.05 -17.93
C PRO A 868 -1.01 40.01 -16.82
N VAL A 869 -0.30 41.14 -16.72
CA VAL A 869 -0.39 42.10 -15.63
C VAL A 869 -1.29 43.29 -15.98
N THR A 870 -1.35 43.68 -17.25
CA THR A 870 -2.00 44.95 -17.66
C THR A 870 -3.11 44.79 -18.70
N GLY A 871 -3.27 43.62 -19.32
CA GLY A 871 -4.25 43.39 -20.39
C GLY A 871 -3.95 44.16 -21.70
N HIS A 872 -2.79 44.83 -21.80
CA HIS A 872 -2.37 45.57 -22.98
C HIS A 872 -1.46 44.72 -23.86
N VAL A 873 -1.60 44.81 -25.19
CA VAL A 873 -0.73 44.11 -26.15
C VAL A 873 0.68 44.72 -26.12
N GLY A 874 1.68 43.91 -25.78
CA GLY A 874 3.10 44.31 -25.71
C GLY A 874 3.76 44.12 -24.34
N VAL A 875 5.09 44.16 -24.30
CA VAL A 875 5.90 44.11 -23.07
C VAL A 875 5.68 45.42 -22.31
N ALA A 876 4.92 45.40 -21.21
CA ALA A 876 4.91 46.56 -20.32
C ALA A 876 6.22 46.51 -19.50
N PRO A 877 7.06 47.56 -19.52
CA PRO A 877 8.42 47.49 -18.97
C PRO A 877 8.54 47.41 -17.42
N ASP A 878 7.45 47.49 -16.65
CA ASP A 878 7.53 47.89 -15.23
C ASP A 878 6.82 46.96 -14.23
N PHE A 879 6.72 45.64 -14.47
CA PHE A 879 6.07 44.73 -13.50
C PHE A 879 7.01 44.22 -12.38
N VAL A 880 8.33 44.42 -12.50
CA VAL A 880 9.30 44.26 -11.41
C VAL A 880 10.16 45.51 -11.29
N THR A 881 10.13 46.15 -10.13
CA THR A 881 10.99 47.28 -9.81
C THR A 881 11.92 46.91 -8.66
N VAL A 882 13.20 47.23 -8.83
CA VAL A 882 14.24 46.98 -7.83
C VAL A 882 15.07 48.25 -7.71
N ASN A 883 14.91 48.94 -6.59
CA ASN A 883 15.71 50.12 -6.26
C ASN A 883 16.75 49.73 -5.22
N VAL A 884 18.03 49.87 -5.58
CA VAL A 884 19.15 49.54 -4.70
C VAL A 884 19.74 50.82 -4.14
N THR A 885 19.79 50.93 -2.81
CA THR A 885 20.48 52.02 -2.13
C THR A 885 21.68 51.48 -1.35
N ARG A 886 22.78 52.25 -1.27
CA ARG A 886 23.93 51.86 -0.44
C ARG A 886 23.55 51.89 1.03
N GLY A 887 23.81 50.79 1.72
CA GLY A 887 23.55 50.65 3.16
C GLY A 887 24.53 51.46 4.00
N ALA A 888 24.15 51.72 5.26
CA ALA A 888 24.95 52.50 6.21
C ALA A 888 26.27 51.83 6.64
N GLY A 889 26.48 50.54 6.30
CA GLY A 889 27.63 49.71 6.68
C GLY A 889 28.86 49.84 5.75
N GLY A 890 28.83 50.73 4.75
CA GLY A 890 29.93 50.98 3.82
C GLY A 890 29.75 50.34 2.44
N ALA A 891 30.85 50.20 1.67
CA ALA A 891 30.83 49.82 0.26
C ALA A 891 30.25 48.41 -0.05
N ARG A 892 30.09 47.56 0.96
CA ARG A 892 29.64 46.14 0.85
C ARG A 892 28.21 45.91 1.35
N SER A 893 27.50 46.95 1.76
CA SER A 893 26.11 46.87 2.24
C SER A 893 25.15 47.56 1.28
N ALA A 894 23.98 46.96 1.06
CA ALA A 894 22.90 47.54 0.26
C ALA A 894 21.53 47.28 0.88
N SER A 895 20.59 48.18 0.62
CA SER A 895 19.16 48.01 0.91
C SER A 895 18.40 47.92 -0.42
N LEU A 896 17.80 46.76 -0.67
CA LEU A 896 17.02 46.47 -1.88
C LEU A 896 15.55 46.75 -1.59
N HIS A 897 14.97 47.66 -2.35
CA HIS A 897 13.53 47.93 -2.34
C HIS A 897 12.93 47.23 -3.55
N ILE A 898 12.20 46.14 -3.30
CA ILE A 898 11.65 45.26 -4.31
C ILE A 898 10.14 45.46 -4.33
N ASP A 899 9.60 45.74 -5.50
CA ASP A 899 8.16 45.73 -5.74
C ASP A 899 7.83 44.94 -7.00
N GLY A 900 6.94 43.98 -6.84
CA GLY A 900 6.38 43.17 -7.92
C GLY A 900 4.91 43.52 -8.10
N VAL A 901 4.50 43.88 -9.31
CA VAL A 901 3.10 44.23 -9.57
C VAL A 901 2.25 42.97 -9.57
N ASN A 902 1.16 42.98 -8.81
CA ASN A 902 0.19 41.88 -8.77
C ASN A 902 0.80 40.51 -8.45
N THR A 903 1.75 40.46 -7.51
CA THR A 903 2.33 39.23 -6.97
C THR A 903 2.53 39.33 -5.46
N LYS A 904 2.48 38.18 -4.77
CA LYS A 904 2.81 38.06 -3.34
C LYS A 904 4.16 37.38 -3.10
N ALA A 905 4.91 37.00 -4.13
CA ALA A 905 6.14 36.24 -3.98
C ALA A 905 7.27 36.73 -4.92
N CYS A 906 8.42 37.07 -4.33
CA CYS A 906 9.63 37.40 -5.07
C CYS A 906 10.87 36.77 -4.41
N PHE A 907 11.78 36.26 -5.22
CA PHE A 907 12.99 35.57 -4.80
C PHE A 907 14.23 36.35 -5.24
N VAL A 908 15.17 36.56 -4.33
CA VAL A 908 16.44 37.24 -4.61
C VAL A 908 17.54 36.19 -4.68
N ARG A 909 18.22 36.10 -5.83
CA ARG A 909 19.36 35.22 -6.08
C ARG A 909 20.63 36.07 -6.15
N PHE A 910 21.62 35.77 -5.32
CA PHE A 910 22.85 36.57 -5.25
C PHE A 910 23.96 35.94 -6.10
N ASN A 911 24.74 36.77 -6.80
CA ASN A 911 25.89 36.29 -7.60
C ASN A 911 27.08 35.83 -6.73
N GLY A 912 27.08 36.20 -5.44
CA GLY A 912 28.06 35.78 -4.45
C GLY A 912 27.42 35.68 -3.06
N PRO A 913 28.07 34.98 -2.11
CA PRO A 913 27.49 34.72 -0.79
C PRO A 913 27.27 36.01 0.01
N VAL A 914 26.10 36.10 0.64
CA VAL A 914 25.68 37.19 1.54
C VAL A 914 25.73 36.71 2.98
N ARG A 915 26.38 37.48 3.87
CA ARG A 915 26.57 37.11 5.28
C ARG A 915 25.50 37.68 6.19
N ASN A 916 25.26 38.99 6.09
CA ASN A 916 24.18 39.63 6.83
C ASN A 916 23.03 39.89 5.87
N TYR A 917 21.84 39.50 6.30
CA TYR A 917 20.61 39.66 5.54
C TYR A 917 19.45 39.81 6.52
N ALA A 918 18.55 40.76 6.27
CA ALA A 918 17.36 41.01 7.07
C ALA A 918 16.26 41.65 6.23
N VAL A 919 15.02 41.20 6.41
CA VAL A 919 13.84 41.86 5.84
C VAL A 919 13.40 42.95 6.81
N ALA A 920 13.16 44.17 6.34
CA ALA A 920 12.68 45.26 7.17
C ALA A 920 11.30 44.91 7.75
N ALA A 921 11.12 45.13 9.06
CA ALA A 921 9.95 44.67 9.83
C ALA A 921 9.73 43.13 9.80
N GLY A 922 10.74 42.35 9.40
CA GLY A 922 10.72 40.90 9.46
C GLY A 922 11.00 40.35 10.86
N GLU A 923 10.43 39.18 11.16
CA GLU A 923 10.67 38.49 12.42
C GLU A 923 12.13 37.98 12.53
N PRO A 924 12.68 37.86 13.75
CA PRO A 924 13.94 37.19 13.99
C PRO A 924 13.97 35.76 13.44
N TRP A 925 15.17 35.27 13.15
CA TRP A 925 15.38 33.92 12.63
C TRP A 925 14.81 32.84 13.57
N ASP A 926 13.94 31.98 13.05
CA ASP A 926 13.38 30.85 13.79
C ASP A 926 14.29 29.63 13.72
N THR A 927 14.98 29.36 14.84
CA THR A 927 15.92 28.26 14.98
C THR A 927 15.27 26.90 15.15
N ARG A 928 13.94 26.83 15.36
CA ARG A 928 13.22 25.55 15.52
C ARG A 928 13.26 24.72 14.23
N PHE A 929 13.31 25.37 13.07
CA PHE A 929 13.30 24.70 11.77
C PHE A 929 14.69 24.45 11.20
N ALA A 930 15.56 25.47 11.24
CA ALA A 930 16.91 25.40 10.72
C ALA A 930 17.85 26.33 11.49
N PRO A 931 19.11 25.94 11.73
CA PRO A 931 20.12 26.88 12.23
C PRO A 931 20.33 28.00 11.20
N ARG A 932 20.63 29.22 11.68
CA ARG A 932 20.91 30.34 10.78
C ARG A 932 22.19 30.04 9.97
N PRO A 933 22.11 29.99 8.62
CA PRO A 933 23.29 29.78 7.80
C PRO A 933 24.24 30.98 7.94
N ARG A 934 25.55 30.71 7.82
CA ARG A 934 26.56 31.78 7.85
C ARG A 934 26.51 32.66 6.62
N GLU A 935 26.18 32.04 5.49
CA GLU A 935 26.14 32.67 4.17
C GLU A 935 24.94 32.12 3.41
N VAL A 936 24.28 32.97 2.63
CA VAL A 936 23.15 32.60 1.76
C VAL A 936 23.39 33.07 0.34
N CYS A 937 22.86 32.32 -0.62
CA CYS A 937 22.86 32.70 -2.03
C CYS A 937 21.46 32.98 -2.56
N GLN A 938 20.43 32.67 -1.77
CA GLN A 938 19.05 32.97 -2.14
C GLN A 938 18.25 33.41 -0.91
N MET A 939 17.36 34.38 -1.11
CA MET A 939 16.32 34.77 -0.19
C MET A 939 14.96 34.65 -0.89
N LYS A 940 14.02 33.89 -0.33
CA LYS A 940 12.65 33.82 -0.82
C LYS A 940 11.73 34.67 0.06
N LEU A 941 10.91 35.52 -0.55
CA LEU A 941 10.06 36.49 0.14
C LEU A 941 8.61 36.29 -0.26
N TRP A 942 7.73 36.10 0.72
CA TRP A 942 6.28 36.12 0.55
C TRP A 942 5.69 37.28 1.37
N ARG A 943 4.65 37.94 0.85
CA ARG A 943 3.91 39.00 1.54
C ARG A 943 2.40 38.72 1.51
N ARG A 944 1.70 39.13 2.57
CA ARG A 944 0.23 39.00 2.65
C ARG A 944 -0.49 40.08 1.83
N GLU A 945 0.06 41.29 1.79
CA GLU A 945 -0.53 42.47 1.14
C GLU A 945 0.00 42.67 -0.29
N TRP A 946 -0.90 43.00 -1.23
CA TRP A 946 -0.56 43.19 -2.64
C TRP A 946 0.27 44.44 -2.97
N THR A 947 0.20 45.47 -2.14
CA THR A 947 0.83 46.79 -2.39
C THR A 947 2.09 47.03 -1.57
N LYS A 948 2.41 46.13 -0.63
CA LYS A 948 3.51 46.30 0.33
C LYS A 948 4.86 45.95 -0.29
N THR A 949 5.76 46.90 -0.45
CA THR A 949 7.11 46.64 -0.99
C THR A 949 7.99 45.89 0.01
N TRP A 950 8.87 45.00 -0.47
CA TRP A 950 9.90 44.41 0.39
C TRP A 950 11.12 45.31 0.49
N THR A 951 11.61 45.54 1.70
CA THR A 951 12.92 46.15 1.92
C THR A 951 13.84 45.08 2.50
N LEU A 952 14.89 44.72 1.75
CA LEU A 952 15.85 43.69 2.12
C LEU A 952 17.22 44.33 2.31
N ASP A 953 17.72 44.33 3.54
CA ASP A 953 19.07 44.78 3.86
C ASP A 953 20.04 43.60 3.74
N VAL A 954 21.12 43.78 2.99
CA VAL A 954 22.13 42.75 2.72
C VAL A 954 23.56 43.28 2.87
N GLU A 955 24.47 42.39 3.24
CA GLU A 955 25.91 42.65 3.29
C GLU A 955 26.71 41.46 2.73
N TRP A 956 27.53 41.72 1.71
CA TRP A 956 28.38 40.73 1.07
C TRP A 956 29.71 40.53 1.80
N THR A 957 30.33 39.35 1.60
CA THR A 957 31.66 39.07 2.12
C THR A 957 32.77 39.76 1.30
N ALA A 958 33.96 39.91 1.89
CA ALA A 958 35.11 40.48 1.17
C ALA A 958 35.58 39.53 0.04
N GLU A 959 35.36 38.23 0.21
CA GLU A 959 35.62 37.20 -0.78
C GLU A 959 34.64 37.28 -1.96
N ALA A 960 33.36 37.54 -1.68
CA ALA A 960 32.34 37.74 -2.72
C ALA A 960 32.65 38.97 -3.60
N GLU A 961 33.13 40.06 -3.00
CA GLU A 961 33.56 41.26 -3.74
C GLU A 961 34.75 40.98 -4.66
N LYS A 962 35.74 40.19 -4.20
CA LYS A 962 36.90 39.78 -5.01
C LYS A 962 36.54 38.81 -6.12
N ALA A 963 35.55 37.94 -5.90
CA ALA A 963 35.07 36.98 -6.88
C ALA A 963 34.08 37.59 -7.89
N ALA A 964 33.51 38.76 -7.58
CA ALA A 964 32.52 39.41 -8.43
C ALA A 964 33.13 39.88 -9.76
N PRO A 965 32.45 39.64 -10.90
CA PRO A 965 32.92 40.11 -12.21
C PRO A 965 33.10 41.63 -12.22
N GLY A 966 34.34 42.09 -12.36
CA GLY A 966 34.69 43.52 -12.34
C GLY A 966 34.49 44.22 -10.99
N GLY A 967 34.41 43.48 -9.89
CA GLY A 967 34.20 44.02 -8.53
C GLY A 967 32.78 44.54 -8.26
N LYS A 968 31.82 44.27 -9.15
CA LYS A 968 30.42 44.70 -9.01
C LYS A 968 29.60 43.65 -8.28
N LEU A 969 29.23 43.95 -7.04
CA LEU A 969 28.30 43.14 -6.26
C LEU A 969 26.89 43.25 -6.87
N GLY A 970 26.12 42.17 -6.83
CA GLY A 970 24.81 42.15 -7.47
C GLY A 970 24.13 40.80 -7.40
N GLY A 971 23.04 40.69 -8.15
CA GLY A 971 22.22 39.50 -8.23
C GLY A 971 21.01 39.71 -9.12
N GLU A 972 20.07 38.79 -9.00
CA GLU A 972 18.83 38.75 -9.75
C GLU A 972 17.65 38.72 -8.78
N VAL A 973 16.61 39.52 -9.06
CA VAL A 973 15.30 39.41 -8.41
C VAL A 973 14.35 38.73 -9.37
N ALA A 974 13.76 37.64 -8.94
CA ALA A 974 12.80 36.81 -9.67
C ALA A 974 11.43 36.89 -8.96
N CYS A 975 10.50 37.66 -9.52
CA CYS A 975 9.12 37.71 -9.03
C CYS A 975 8.25 36.66 -9.74
N ILE A 976 7.22 36.16 -9.03
CA ILE A 976 6.49 34.97 -9.46
C ILE A 976 5.00 35.27 -9.62
N TRP A 977 4.41 34.82 -10.73
CA TRP A 977 2.97 34.87 -10.95
C TRP A 977 2.39 33.46 -11.09
N ALA A 978 1.26 33.25 -10.44
CA ALA A 978 0.59 31.96 -10.35
C ALA A 978 -0.87 31.99 -10.85
N ASP A 979 -1.38 33.15 -11.29
CA ASP A 979 -2.77 33.30 -11.71
C ASP A 979 -2.99 32.82 -13.17
N ALA A 980 -3.53 31.61 -13.30
CA ALA A 980 -3.95 31.02 -14.56
C ALA A 980 -5.48 30.94 -14.71
N ASN A 981 -6.26 31.68 -13.91
CA ASN A 981 -7.73 31.58 -13.92
C ASN A 981 -8.39 32.26 -15.12
N ARG A 982 -7.76 33.28 -15.70
CA ARG A 982 -8.28 34.03 -16.84
C ARG A 982 -7.45 33.73 -18.10
N ARG A 983 -8.14 33.33 -19.17
CA ARG A 983 -7.52 33.19 -20.49
C ARG A 983 -6.90 34.52 -20.91
N GLY A 984 -5.71 34.45 -21.48
CA GLY A 984 -4.89 35.60 -21.86
C GLY A 984 -3.93 36.06 -20.76
N ASN A 985 -4.08 35.62 -19.51
CA ASN A 985 -3.10 35.93 -18.47
C ASN A 985 -1.77 35.26 -18.77
N ILE A 986 -1.75 34.00 -19.20
CA ILE A 986 -0.53 33.29 -19.58
C ILE A 986 -0.76 32.64 -20.96
N PRO A 987 -0.62 33.40 -22.06
CA PRO A 987 -1.03 32.94 -23.39
C PRO A 987 -0.38 31.64 -23.84
N VAL A 988 0.92 31.45 -23.51
CA VAL A 988 1.62 30.21 -23.86
C VAL A 988 1.03 29.01 -23.10
N LEU A 989 0.69 29.18 -21.82
CA LEU A 989 0.03 28.13 -21.04
C LEU A 989 -1.37 27.83 -21.59
N ASP A 990 -2.12 28.84 -22.03
CA ASP A 990 -3.42 28.63 -22.67
C ASP A 990 -3.30 27.76 -23.94
N GLU A 991 -2.25 27.93 -24.73
CA GLU A 991 -1.97 27.05 -25.87
C GLU A 991 -1.66 25.61 -25.43
N PHE A 992 -0.84 25.44 -24.39
CA PHE A 992 -0.59 24.12 -23.81
C PHE A 992 -1.88 23.44 -23.33
N LEU A 993 -2.78 24.17 -22.67
CA LEU A 993 -4.06 23.64 -22.20
C LEU A 993 -5.03 23.33 -23.36
N ALA A 994 -4.89 24.00 -24.50
CA ALA A 994 -5.75 23.81 -25.67
C ALA A 994 -5.26 22.72 -26.64
N PHE A 995 -3.94 22.59 -26.82
CA PHE A 995 -3.34 21.78 -27.89
C PHE A 995 -2.48 20.61 -27.41
N ALA A 996 -2.23 20.47 -26.10
CA ALA A 996 -1.54 19.28 -25.60
C ALA A 996 -2.38 18.01 -25.87
N PRO A 997 -1.75 16.86 -26.17
CA PRO A 997 -2.46 15.60 -26.34
C PRO A 997 -3.30 15.23 -25.11
N GLU A 998 -4.45 14.57 -25.29
CA GLU A 998 -5.34 14.20 -24.18
C GLU A 998 -4.70 13.30 -23.11
N TRP A 999 -3.65 12.55 -23.48
CA TRP A 999 -2.88 11.71 -22.56
C TRP A 999 -1.87 12.50 -21.73
N ALA A 1000 -1.70 13.81 -21.93
CA ALA A 1000 -0.78 14.68 -21.21
C ALA A 1000 -1.54 15.67 -20.30
N ALA A 1001 -0.94 16.00 -19.16
CA ALA A 1001 -1.39 17.00 -18.22
C ALA A 1001 -0.24 17.97 -17.94
N ILE A 1002 -0.55 19.27 -17.96
CA ILE A 1002 0.41 20.33 -17.71
C ILE A 1002 0.28 20.75 -16.25
N THR A 1003 1.39 20.76 -15.51
CA THR A 1003 1.42 21.00 -14.06
C THR A 1003 2.54 21.97 -13.68
N LYS A 1004 2.44 22.64 -12.52
CA LYS A 1004 3.45 23.61 -12.06
C LYS A 1004 4.80 22.93 -11.84
N ARG A 1005 5.88 23.55 -12.32
CA ARG A 1005 7.26 23.14 -12.00
C ARG A 1005 7.72 23.65 -10.63
N ALA A 1006 7.35 24.89 -10.31
CA ALA A 1006 7.82 25.65 -9.16
C ALA A 1006 6.64 26.41 -8.52
N GLU A 1007 6.91 27.29 -7.55
CA GLU A 1007 5.90 28.04 -6.78
C GLU A 1007 4.95 28.87 -7.68
N GLY A 1008 5.36 29.25 -8.89
CA GLY A 1008 4.46 29.79 -9.89
C GLY A 1008 4.77 29.40 -11.32
N LEU A 1009 3.93 29.91 -12.21
CA LEU A 1009 3.88 29.55 -13.62
C LEU A 1009 4.72 30.48 -14.49
N VAL A 1010 4.82 31.75 -14.08
CA VAL A 1010 5.65 32.75 -14.74
C VAL A 1010 6.64 33.33 -13.75
N GLU A 1011 7.91 33.38 -14.13
CA GLU A 1011 9.00 33.99 -13.37
C GLU A 1011 9.54 35.19 -14.15
N GLY A 1012 9.42 36.39 -13.59
CA GLY A 1012 9.95 37.64 -14.15
C GLY A 1012 11.24 38.01 -13.46
N THR A 1013 12.35 38.02 -14.20
CA THR A 1013 13.70 38.21 -13.65
C THR A 1013 14.25 39.59 -14.00
N LYS A 1014 14.86 40.27 -13.02
CA LYS A 1014 15.50 41.58 -13.18
C LYS A 1014 16.86 41.59 -12.50
N GLN A 1015 17.89 42.01 -13.22
CA GLN A 1015 19.24 42.08 -12.67
C GLN A 1015 19.43 43.37 -11.85
N PHE A 1016 20.26 43.30 -10.81
CA PHE A 1016 20.68 44.48 -10.05
C PHE A 1016 22.17 44.43 -9.74
N THR A 1017 22.79 45.60 -9.66
CA THR A 1017 24.22 45.76 -9.36
C THR A 1017 24.46 46.98 -8.46
N LEU A 1018 25.45 46.90 -7.57
CA LEU A 1018 25.82 47.92 -6.57
C LEU A 1018 27.03 48.78 -6.98
#